data_AF-A0A0Q9TCW6-F1
#
_entry.id   AF-A0A0Q9TCW6-F1
#
_cell.length_a   1.000
_cell.length_b   1.000
_cell.length_c   1.000
_cell.angle_alpha   90.00
_cell.angle_beta   90.00
_cell.angle_gamma   90.00
#
_symmetry.space_group_name_H-M   'P 1'
#
loop_
_entity.id
_entity.type
_entity.pdbx_description
1 polymer ?
#
loop_
_entity_poly.entity_id
_entity_poly.type
_entity_poly.pdbx_seq_one_letter_code
_entity_poly.pdbx_strand_id
1 'polypeptide(L)'
;MATPTLPRERTDAGEHRISPLLRRRTAWLVALIPLLLAVGLIVGLGEGTRERTSLDALPEGYDSTQGTALRDALPDDDASVAVVLWTSDEGELGRDVVAELGRQAEELGAVPAGPTGPVTVAEDGTAAIAVVPVESTSATENADQVAELRDGLEADRPDGVTSQVTGPAAVEADLAAVFQGADTNLLLVTAGVVALLLLITYRSPILWLIPLIVVGTADRLAAVLATQVMAVLDVAWDESTVGILSVLVFGAGTDYALLLISRYRDELKAHESRYVAMSVAVRRTAEAVLSSATTVVLGLLTLLLSVVPTTRGLGLACAIGVVVAATFVLLVLPAALVVFGRWVFWPRVPHVGDPALVETDSLWHKVGARVAKRPAAFVTGTLVLLAVMAIGVFRIDTGLDQADQFLVEPEAISASNRLAESFPAGVSDPAQVLTRDDADRVLTTVQGVDGVGSAMISQQGDGITQIDAVLDGAPGSDESRDTITAIRDAVEPFDDTHVTGTEATAIDQGESAQRDRLLILPLILALVLGALFVLLRAVVAPLLLVATVLATYAASMGVSWWLFTGPLGFEALDSGVPLLAFLFLVALGVDYNIFLVTRAREEAAEHGSRQGMLRALTATGGVITSAGILLAAVFAVLGVLPLVVLAQLGTVICIGVLLDTLVVRTVLVPALALTLGDRFWWPRKVSA
;
A
#
# COMPACT_ATOMS: atom_id res chain seq x y z
N MET A 1 -27.19 -59.76 40.75
CA MET A 1 -26.19 -59.31 39.77
C MET A 1 -26.94 -58.75 38.58
N ALA A 2 -27.17 -57.44 38.59
CA ALA A 2 -27.77 -56.71 37.48
C ALA A 2 -26.72 -55.68 37.03
N THR A 3 -26.22 -55.86 35.82
CA THR A 3 -25.30 -54.92 35.16
C THR A 3 -26.10 -53.69 34.71
N PRO A 4 -25.67 -52.46 35.06
CA PRO A 4 -26.37 -51.26 34.62
C PRO A 4 -26.01 -51.01 33.16
N THR A 5 -27.02 -51.02 32.30
CA THR A 5 -26.93 -50.56 30.91
C THR A 5 -26.67 -49.06 30.90
N LEU A 6 -25.51 -48.66 30.38
CA LEU A 6 -25.17 -47.28 30.07
C LEU A 6 -26.23 -46.67 29.12
N PRO A 7 -26.64 -45.41 29.31
CA PRO A 7 -27.58 -44.77 28.41
C PRO A 7 -26.90 -44.58 27.04
N ARG A 8 -27.53 -45.10 25.99
CA ARG A 8 -27.16 -44.83 24.60
C ARG A 8 -27.19 -43.31 24.41
N GLU A 9 -26.03 -42.71 24.13
CA GLU A 9 -25.94 -41.38 23.54
C GLU A 9 -26.91 -41.30 22.36
N ARG A 10 -27.80 -40.32 22.41
CA ARG A 10 -28.57 -39.89 21.25
C ARG A 10 -27.55 -39.41 20.22
N THR A 11 -27.26 -40.24 19.23
CA THR A 11 -26.73 -39.78 17.96
C THR A 11 -27.83 -38.94 17.31
N ASP A 12 -27.80 -37.62 17.54
CA ASP A 12 -28.41 -36.66 16.63
C ASP A 12 -27.68 -36.79 15.28
N ALA A 13 -28.08 -37.81 14.51
CA ALA A 13 -27.78 -37.94 13.09
C ALA A 13 -28.62 -36.90 12.35
N GLY A 14 -28.31 -35.61 12.57
CA GLY A 14 -28.68 -34.58 11.63
C GLY A 14 -28.02 -34.92 10.31
N GLU A 15 -28.82 -35.22 9.28
CA GLU A 15 -28.35 -35.40 7.90
C GLU A 15 -27.56 -34.15 7.49
N HIS A 16 -26.24 -34.16 7.68
CA HIS A 16 -25.35 -33.15 7.12
C HIS A 16 -25.34 -33.35 5.60
N ARG A 17 -26.30 -32.71 4.93
CA ARG A 17 -26.41 -32.71 3.47
C ARG A 17 -25.10 -32.18 2.90
N ILE A 18 -24.36 -33.07 2.22
CA ILE A 18 -23.18 -32.70 1.43
C ILE A 18 -23.61 -31.61 0.45
N SER A 19 -22.93 -30.45 0.52
CA SER A 19 -23.14 -29.36 -0.44
C SER A 19 -23.11 -29.94 -1.86
N PRO A 20 -24.09 -29.61 -2.72
CA PRO A 20 -24.14 -30.13 -4.09
C PRO A 20 -22.87 -29.81 -4.88
N LEU A 21 -22.19 -28.71 -4.55
CA LEU A 21 -20.92 -28.29 -5.15
C LEU A 21 -19.75 -29.22 -4.78
N LEU A 22 -19.79 -29.83 -3.59
CA LEU A 22 -18.71 -30.65 -3.03
C LEU A 22 -18.94 -32.16 -3.18
N ARG A 23 -19.69 -32.63 -4.19
CA ARG A 23 -19.79 -34.07 -4.50
C ARG A 23 -18.59 -34.53 -5.34
N ARG A 24 -18.28 -35.84 -5.32
CA ARG A 24 -17.08 -36.41 -5.99
C ARG A 24 -16.90 -35.98 -7.46
N ARG A 25 -17.97 -35.92 -8.25
CA ARG A 25 -17.92 -35.48 -9.67
C ARG A 25 -17.96 -33.96 -9.83
N THR A 26 -18.72 -33.26 -8.99
CA THR A 26 -18.87 -31.79 -9.08
C THR A 26 -17.66 -31.05 -8.52
N ALA A 27 -16.97 -31.59 -7.51
CA ALA A 27 -15.80 -30.97 -6.91
C ALA A 27 -14.65 -30.80 -7.94
N TRP A 28 -14.48 -31.74 -8.86
CA TRP A 28 -13.52 -31.57 -9.96
C TRP A 28 -13.92 -30.42 -10.89
N LEU A 29 -15.21 -30.31 -11.23
CA LEU A 29 -15.71 -29.23 -12.09
C LEU A 29 -15.61 -27.86 -11.40
N VAL A 30 -15.97 -27.78 -10.12
CA VAL A 30 -15.92 -26.55 -9.31
C VAL A 30 -14.48 -26.12 -9.03
N ALA A 31 -13.51 -27.04 -9.00
CA ALA A 31 -12.09 -26.69 -8.90
C ALA A 31 -11.52 -26.24 -10.26
N LEU A 32 -11.79 -27.00 -11.32
CA LEU A 32 -11.10 -26.83 -12.60
C LEU A 32 -11.73 -25.75 -13.49
N ILE A 33 -13.07 -25.67 -13.57
CA ILE A 33 -13.75 -24.73 -14.47
C ILE A 33 -13.46 -23.28 -14.09
N PRO A 34 -13.61 -22.84 -12.83
CA PRO A 34 -13.31 -21.45 -12.47
C PRO A 34 -11.84 -21.10 -12.68
N LEU A 35 -10.92 -22.06 -12.46
CA LEU A 35 -9.49 -21.83 -12.67
C LEU A 35 -9.17 -21.69 -14.17
N LEU A 36 -9.74 -22.54 -15.02
CA LEU A 36 -9.58 -22.42 -16.47
C LEU A 36 -10.26 -21.17 -17.03
N LEU A 37 -11.43 -20.80 -16.51
CA LEU A 37 -12.14 -19.58 -16.88
C LEU A 37 -11.34 -18.35 -16.46
N ALA A 38 -10.75 -18.36 -15.27
CA ALA A 38 -9.87 -17.29 -14.81
C ALA A 38 -8.66 -17.14 -15.73
N VAL A 39 -7.97 -18.24 -16.06
CA VAL A 39 -6.85 -18.22 -17.00
C VAL A 39 -7.30 -17.72 -18.38
N GLY A 40 -8.45 -18.18 -18.87
CA GLY A 40 -9.02 -17.73 -20.14
C GLY A 40 -9.36 -16.24 -20.15
N LEU A 41 -9.88 -15.70 -19.04
CA LEU A 41 -10.15 -14.26 -18.89
C LEU A 41 -8.86 -13.46 -18.81
N ILE A 42 -7.87 -13.93 -18.06
CA ILE A 42 -6.55 -13.27 -17.94
C ILE A 42 -5.91 -13.15 -19.33
N VAL A 43 -5.87 -14.24 -20.10
CA VAL A 43 -5.28 -14.24 -21.45
C VAL A 43 -6.15 -13.49 -22.47
N GLY A 44 -7.47 -13.54 -22.32
CA GLY A 44 -8.41 -13.01 -23.31
C GLY A 44 -8.74 -11.53 -23.17
N LEU A 45 -8.81 -11.01 -21.95
CA LEU A 45 -9.11 -9.59 -21.68
C LEU A 45 -7.86 -8.72 -21.63
N GLY A 46 -6.75 -9.26 -21.10
CA GLY A 46 -5.58 -8.44 -20.77
C GLY A 46 -5.88 -7.39 -19.69
N GLU A 47 -4.87 -6.63 -19.31
CA GLU A 47 -5.04 -5.50 -18.40
C GLU A 47 -5.77 -4.35 -19.10
N GLY A 48 -6.56 -3.59 -18.34
CA GLY A 48 -7.23 -2.39 -18.86
C GLY A 48 -6.21 -1.36 -19.35
N THR A 49 -6.55 -0.63 -20.40
CA THR A 49 -5.73 0.49 -20.91
C THR A 49 -6.47 1.80 -20.71
N ARG A 50 -5.79 2.79 -20.14
CA ARG A 50 -6.25 4.19 -20.02
C ARG A 50 -5.08 5.09 -20.36
N GLU A 51 -5.33 6.18 -21.08
CA GLU A 51 -4.33 7.22 -21.31
C GLU A 51 -4.00 7.88 -19.96
N ARG A 52 -2.72 7.86 -19.59
CA ARG A 52 -2.26 8.50 -18.36
C ARG A 52 -2.26 10.00 -18.55
N THR A 53 -2.76 10.71 -17.56
CA THR A 53 -2.74 12.18 -17.55
C THR A 53 -1.90 12.66 -16.37
N SER A 54 -1.23 13.79 -16.52
CA SER A 54 -0.48 14.45 -15.44
C SER A 54 -1.34 14.73 -14.19
N LEU A 55 -2.65 14.88 -14.39
CA LEU A 55 -3.65 15.18 -13.35
C LEU A 55 -3.97 13.98 -12.44
N ASP A 56 -3.62 12.76 -12.84
CA ASP A 56 -4.05 11.54 -12.15
C ASP A 56 -3.55 11.44 -10.70
N ALA A 57 -2.36 11.99 -10.43
CA ALA A 57 -1.75 12.04 -9.10
C ALA A 57 -2.04 13.33 -8.33
N LEU A 58 -2.73 14.30 -8.94
CA LEU A 58 -2.98 15.60 -8.35
C LEU A 58 -4.35 15.66 -7.66
N PRO A 59 -4.48 16.40 -6.54
CA PRO A 59 -5.74 16.48 -5.82
C PRO A 59 -6.77 17.34 -6.57
N GLU A 60 -7.91 16.75 -6.92
CA GLU A 60 -8.96 17.47 -7.64
C GLU A 60 -9.47 18.71 -6.88
N GLY A 61 -9.64 19.80 -7.61
CA GLY A 61 -10.19 21.06 -7.10
C GLY A 61 -9.17 21.98 -6.41
N TYR A 62 -7.87 21.66 -6.50
CA TYR A 62 -6.78 22.52 -6.05
C TYR A 62 -6.17 23.32 -7.20
N ASP A 63 -5.49 24.41 -6.84
CA ASP A 63 -4.95 25.39 -7.77
C ASP A 63 -3.87 24.79 -8.69
N SER A 64 -2.94 24.01 -8.14
CA SER A 64 -1.92 23.32 -8.94
C SER A 64 -2.52 22.38 -10.00
N THR A 65 -3.65 21.74 -9.69
CA THR A 65 -4.31 20.82 -10.63
C THR A 65 -4.96 21.59 -11.79
N GLN A 66 -5.53 22.76 -11.52
CA GLN A 66 -6.10 23.63 -12.55
C GLN A 66 -5.00 24.24 -13.41
N GLY A 67 -3.89 24.67 -12.79
CA GLY A 67 -2.69 25.11 -13.50
C GLY A 67 -2.16 24.01 -14.41
N THR A 68 -1.92 22.80 -13.90
CA THR A 68 -1.44 21.69 -14.73
C THR A 68 -2.41 21.35 -15.87
N ALA A 69 -3.73 21.45 -15.66
CA ALA A 69 -4.71 21.24 -16.72
C ALA A 69 -4.65 22.33 -17.82
N LEU A 70 -4.33 23.57 -17.46
CA LEU A 70 -4.06 24.63 -18.44
C LEU A 70 -2.73 24.39 -19.18
N ARG A 71 -1.73 23.86 -18.48
CA ARG A 71 -0.41 23.55 -19.04
C ARG A 71 -0.52 22.51 -20.14
N ASP A 72 -1.23 21.42 -19.85
CA ASP A 72 -1.46 20.32 -20.78
C ASP A 72 -2.36 20.73 -21.97
N ALA A 73 -3.01 21.89 -21.91
CA ALA A 73 -3.78 22.46 -23.01
C ALA A 73 -2.97 23.41 -23.91
N LEU A 74 -1.73 23.78 -23.50
CA LEU A 74 -0.81 24.47 -24.39
C LEU A 74 -0.39 23.52 -25.52
N PRO A 75 -0.09 24.04 -26.73
CA PRO A 75 0.43 23.21 -27.80
C PRO A 75 1.72 22.53 -27.34
N ASP A 76 1.75 21.19 -27.34
CA ASP A 76 2.97 20.42 -27.13
C ASP A 76 3.99 20.84 -28.19
N ASP A 77 5.20 21.23 -27.77
CA ASP A 77 6.37 20.91 -28.57
C ASP A 77 6.61 19.42 -28.29
N ASP A 78 6.42 18.54 -29.29
CA ASP A 78 6.55 17.07 -29.21
C ASP A 78 7.96 16.57 -28.76
N ALA A 79 8.81 17.45 -28.24
CA ALA A 79 10.14 17.16 -27.73
C ALA A 79 10.16 17.30 -26.20
N SER A 80 10.26 16.17 -25.50
CA SER A 80 10.68 16.18 -24.09
C SER A 80 12.14 16.65 -24.05
N VAL A 81 12.55 17.39 -23.02
CA VAL A 81 13.93 17.88 -22.94
C VAL A 81 14.75 17.06 -21.94
N ALA A 82 15.96 16.69 -22.36
CA ALA A 82 17.01 16.22 -21.48
C ALA A 82 17.95 17.40 -21.18
N VAL A 83 18.34 17.55 -19.92
CA VAL A 83 19.33 18.53 -19.49
C VAL A 83 20.61 17.78 -19.19
N VAL A 84 21.65 18.05 -19.97
CA VAL A 84 22.98 17.51 -19.73
C VAL A 84 23.70 18.42 -18.76
N LEU A 85 24.16 17.84 -17.64
CA LEU A 85 24.93 18.53 -16.61
C LEU A 85 26.38 18.03 -16.63
N TRP A 86 27.32 18.97 -16.72
CA TRP A 86 28.74 18.72 -16.52
C TRP A 86 29.23 19.41 -15.26
N THR A 87 29.91 18.68 -14.38
CA THR A 87 30.47 19.22 -13.12
C THR A 87 31.95 18.88 -12.97
N SER A 88 32.71 19.79 -12.37
CA SER A 88 34.10 19.52 -11.99
C SER A 88 34.29 19.50 -10.47
N ASP A 89 34.91 18.43 -9.96
CA ASP A 89 35.28 18.29 -8.55
C ASP A 89 36.65 18.93 -8.23
N GLU A 90 37.42 19.30 -9.26
CA GLU A 90 38.78 19.82 -9.14
C GLU A 90 38.88 21.35 -9.21
N GLY A 91 37.76 22.06 -9.43
CA GLY A 91 37.69 23.53 -9.45
C GLY A 91 36.87 24.08 -10.63
N GLU A 92 37.18 25.32 -11.04
CA GLU A 92 36.50 25.97 -12.19
C GLU A 92 36.79 25.22 -13.51
N LEU A 93 35.77 25.09 -14.34
CA LEU A 93 35.88 24.57 -15.71
C LEU A 93 36.78 25.49 -16.53
N GLY A 94 37.92 24.94 -16.98
CA GLY A 94 38.85 25.67 -17.85
C GLY A 94 38.19 26.08 -19.18
N ARG A 95 38.62 27.21 -19.76
CA ARG A 95 38.04 27.70 -21.04
C ARG A 95 38.13 26.68 -22.19
N ASP A 96 39.21 25.89 -22.20
CA ASP A 96 39.41 24.84 -23.21
C ASP A 96 38.38 23.71 -23.03
N VAL A 97 38.03 23.38 -21.78
CA VAL A 97 37.00 22.40 -21.44
C VAL A 97 35.62 22.94 -21.83
N VAL A 98 35.29 24.19 -21.50
CA VAL A 98 34.01 24.81 -21.88
C VAL A 98 33.82 24.86 -23.41
N ALA A 99 34.90 25.12 -24.17
CA ALA A 99 34.84 25.08 -25.63
C ALA A 99 34.58 23.67 -26.17
N GLU A 100 35.17 22.65 -25.56
CA GLU A 100 34.93 21.25 -25.90
C GLU A 100 33.50 20.82 -25.56
N LEU A 101 32.99 21.21 -24.39
CA LEU A 101 31.59 21.01 -24.00
C LEU A 101 30.62 21.67 -24.98
N GLY A 102 30.96 22.87 -25.48
CA GLY A 102 30.18 23.55 -26.52
C GLY A 102 30.08 22.73 -27.80
N ARG A 103 31.19 22.12 -28.25
CA ARG A 103 31.22 21.25 -29.43
C ARG A 103 30.41 19.97 -29.21
N GLN A 104 30.55 19.36 -28.03
CA GLN A 104 29.79 18.17 -27.65
C GLN A 104 28.28 18.46 -27.60
N ALA A 105 27.88 19.60 -27.02
CA ALA A 105 26.48 20.03 -26.99
C ALA A 105 25.91 20.22 -28.40
N GLU A 106 26.67 20.80 -29.35
CA GLU A 106 26.24 20.92 -30.75
C GLU A 106 26.09 19.55 -31.43
N GLU A 107 26.97 18.59 -31.16
CA GLU A 107 26.89 17.23 -31.71
C GLU A 107 25.67 16.47 -31.18
N LEU A 108 25.28 16.74 -29.95
CA LEU A 108 24.07 16.21 -29.31
C LEU A 108 22.79 16.92 -29.77
N GLY A 109 22.88 17.98 -30.58
CA GLY A 109 21.72 18.74 -31.04
C GLY A 109 21.14 19.68 -29.98
N ALA A 110 21.96 20.14 -29.02
CA ALA A 110 21.50 21.03 -27.97
C ALA A 110 20.97 22.37 -28.52
N VAL A 111 19.86 22.81 -27.96
CA VAL A 111 19.25 24.11 -28.24
C VAL A 111 19.91 25.16 -27.34
N PRO A 112 20.03 26.44 -27.77
CA PRO A 112 20.63 27.49 -26.94
C PRO A 112 19.99 27.60 -25.56
N ALA A 113 20.76 27.26 -24.51
CA ALA A 113 20.34 27.32 -23.11
C ALA A 113 20.53 28.72 -22.48
N GLY A 114 20.94 29.72 -23.26
CA GLY A 114 21.20 31.09 -22.81
C GLY A 114 21.78 32.02 -23.88
N PRO A 115 22.09 33.30 -23.54
CA PRO A 115 22.61 34.29 -24.49
C PRO A 115 24.03 33.99 -25.01
N THR A 116 24.73 33.03 -24.42
CA THR A 116 26.14 32.70 -24.68
C THR A 116 26.38 31.49 -25.60
N GLY A 117 25.34 30.78 -26.03
CA GLY A 117 25.45 29.62 -26.93
C GLY A 117 24.67 28.39 -26.44
N PRO A 118 24.97 27.18 -26.97
CA PRO A 118 24.32 25.92 -26.57
C PRO A 118 24.66 25.46 -25.15
N VAL A 119 25.67 26.06 -24.52
CA VAL A 119 26.10 25.75 -23.15
C VAL A 119 26.01 27.00 -22.27
N THR A 120 25.44 26.83 -21.08
CA THR A 120 25.39 27.85 -20.03
C THR A 120 26.26 27.40 -18.85
N VAL A 121 27.19 28.25 -18.42
CA VAL A 121 28.10 27.98 -17.29
C VAL A 121 27.55 28.64 -16.03
N ALA A 122 27.62 27.93 -14.90
CA ALA A 122 27.25 28.46 -13.59
C ALA A 122 28.12 29.66 -13.18
N GLU A 123 27.60 30.52 -12.30
CA GLU A 123 28.34 31.71 -11.83
C GLU A 123 29.63 31.36 -11.08
N ASP A 124 29.65 30.20 -10.42
CA ASP A 124 30.80 29.65 -9.69
C ASP A 124 31.83 28.98 -10.62
N GLY A 125 31.51 28.82 -11.90
CA GLY A 125 32.36 28.17 -12.90
C GLY A 125 32.53 26.66 -12.72
N THR A 126 31.89 26.02 -11.75
CA THR A 126 32.10 24.59 -11.42
C THR A 126 31.17 23.65 -12.19
N ALA A 127 30.10 24.19 -12.76
CA ALA A 127 29.10 23.45 -13.52
C ALA A 127 28.76 24.12 -14.86
N ALA A 128 28.34 23.32 -15.83
CA ALA A 128 27.81 23.76 -17.11
C ALA A 128 26.63 22.89 -17.55
N ILE A 129 25.68 23.48 -18.27
CA ILE A 129 24.47 22.79 -18.75
C ILE A 129 24.25 22.97 -20.24
N ALA A 130 23.63 21.97 -20.86
CA ALA A 130 23.06 22.04 -22.21
C ALA A 130 21.66 21.40 -22.22
N VAL A 131 20.76 21.96 -23.04
CA VAL A 131 19.39 21.46 -23.19
C VAL A 131 19.28 20.71 -24.51
N VAL A 132 19.03 19.41 -24.46
CA VAL A 132 18.94 18.52 -25.62
C VAL A 132 17.49 18.06 -25.79
N PRO A 133 16.81 18.38 -26.90
CA PRO A 133 15.49 17.86 -27.18
C PRO A 133 15.57 16.35 -27.49
N VAL A 134 14.65 15.60 -26.88
CA VAL A 134 14.45 14.16 -27.03
C VAL A 134 13.08 13.96 -27.68
N GLU A 135 13.09 13.77 -29.00
CA GLU A 135 11.89 13.47 -29.78
C GLU A 135 11.53 12.00 -29.59
N SER A 136 10.47 11.72 -28.82
CA SER A 136 10.04 10.35 -28.57
C SER A 136 8.53 10.20 -28.68
N THR A 137 8.10 9.08 -29.27
CA THR A 137 6.66 8.77 -29.44
C THR A 137 6.16 7.76 -28.40
N SER A 138 7.06 7.25 -27.55
CA SER A 138 6.73 6.32 -26.48
C SER A 138 7.76 6.37 -25.35
N ALA A 139 7.36 6.00 -24.14
CA ALA A 139 8.25 5.95 -22.97
C ALA A 139 9.46 5.00 -23.16
N THR A 140 9.30 3.92 -23.94
CA THR A 140 10.42 3.01 -24.25
C THR A 140 11.43 3.67 -25.18
N GLU A 141 10.95 4.37 -26.21
CA GLU A 141 11.82 5.12 -27.12
C GLU A 141 12.53 6.27 -26.40
N ASN A 142 11.84 6.98 -25.51
CA ASN A 142 12.45 7.97 -24.62
C ASN A 142 13.58 7.35 -23.80
N ALA A 143 13.31 6.23 -23.12
CA ALA A 143 14.31 5.55 -22.30
C ALA A 143 15.53 5.08 -23.10
N ASP A 144 15.33 4.54 -24.30
CA ASP A 144 16.41 4.13 -25.19
C ASP A 144 17.26 5.33 -25.66
N GLN A 145 16.63 6.46 -26.01
CA GLN A 145 17.34 7.67 -26.42
C GLN A 145 18.13 8.31 -25.26
N VAL A 146 17.56 8.38 -24.06
CA VAL A 146 18.26 8.87 -22.87
C VAL A 146 19.45 7.95 -22.52
N ALA A 147 19.30 6.64 -22.69
CA ALA A 147 20.40 5.70 -22.49
C ALA A 147 21.53 5.93 -23.52
N GLU A 148 21.18 6.14 -24.79
CA GLU A 148 22.17 6.45 -25.84
C GLU A 148 22.89 7.80 -25.57
N LEU A 149 22.16 8.81 -25.09
CA LEU A 149 22.71 10.08 -24.63
C LEU A 149 23.73 9.88 -23.51
N ARG A 150 23.39 9.09 -22.49
CA ARG A 150 24.29 8.78 -21.36
C ARG A 150 25.54 8.03 -21.80
N ASP A 151 25.38 6.99 -22.61
CA ASP A 151 26.49 6.20 -23.14
C ASP A 151 27.46 7.06 -23.97
N GLY A 152 26.93 7.98 -24.78
CA GLY A 152 27.73 8.92 -25.55
C GLY A 152 28.50 9.92 -24.68
N LEU A 153 27.85 10.44 -23.63
CA LEU A 153 28.47 11.36 -22.67
C LEU A 153 29.53 10.70 -21.79
N GLU A 154 29.41 9.40 -21.51
CA GLU A 154 30.42 8.65 -20.77
C GLU A 154 31.62 8.30 -21.67
N ALA A 155 31.38 8.02 -22.96
CA ALA A 155 32.43 7.70 -23.93
C ALA A 155 33.33 8.90 -24.27
N ASP A 156 32.74 10.09 -24.44
CA ASP A 156 33.45 11.33 -24.80
C ASP A 156 33.60 12.29 -23.59
N ARG A 157 33.73 11.73 -22.39
CA ARG A 157 33.88 12.48 -21.13
C ARG A 157 35.25 13.18 -21.04
N PRO A 158 35.32 14.52 -20.83
CA PRO A 158 36.58 15.21 -20.55
C PRO A 158 37.22 14.76 -19.23
N ASP A 159 38.56 14.72 -19.18
CA ASP A 159 39.30 14.39 -17.96
C ASP A 159 38.94 15.36 -16.82
N GLY A 160 38.58 14.83 -15.64
CA GLY A 160 38.22 15.63 -14.46
C GLY A 160 36.81 16.24 -14.47
N VAL A 161 35.96 15.89 -15.45
CA VAL A 161 34.56 16.35 -15.55
C VAL A 161 33.60 15.18 -15.45
N THR A 162 32.60 15.25 -14.57
CA THR A 162 31.51 14.29 -14.50
C THR A 162 30.33 14.77 -15.34
N SER A 163 29.83 13.90 -16.22
CA SER A 163 28.65 14.13 -17.05
C SER A 163 27.47 13.34 -16.50
N GLN A 164 26.32 13.97 -16.39
CA GLN A 164 25.06 13.34 -15.98
C GLN A 164 23.89 13.91 -16.81
N VAL A 165 22.79 13.17 -16.90
CA VAL A 165 21.59 13.60 -17.63
C VAL A 165 20.39 13.69 -16.69
N THR A 166 19.73 14.84 -16.69
CA THR A 166 18.49 15.13 -15.96
C THR A 166 17.42 15.71 -16.90
N GLY A 167 16.37 16.31 -16.36
CA GLY A 167 15.22 16.83 -17.09
C GLY A 167 14.08 15.82 -17.24
N PRO A 168 12.88 16.27 -17.69
CA PRO A 168 11.69 15.44 -17.79
C PRO A 168 11.91 14.12 -18.55
N ALA A 169 12.66 14.16 -19.65
CA ALA A 169 12.97 12.97 -20.45
C ALA A 169 13.76 11.92 -19.63
N ALA A 170 14.78 12.35 -18.89
CA ALA A 170 15.64 11.47 -18.11
C ALA A 170 14.96 10.95 -16.83
N VAL A 171 14.13 11.77 -16.18
CA VAL A 171 13.33 11.35 -15.03
C VAL A 171 12.33 10.26 -15.44
N GLU A 172 11.66 10.42 -16.58
CA GLU A 172 10.75 9.39 -17.12
C GLU A 172 11.49 8.10 -17.47
N ALA A 173 12.64 8.21 -18.15
CA ALA A 173 13.49 7.07 -18.49
C ALA A 173 13.95 6.30 -17.24
N ASP A 174 14.41 7.00 -16.21
CA ASP A 174 14.84 6.42 -14.94
C ASP A 174 13.68 5.76 -14.21
N LEU A 175 12.51 6.41 -14.17
CA LEU A 175 11.30 5.84 -13.59
C LEU A 175 10.93 4.52 -14.27
N ALA A 176 10.93 4.49 -15.61
CA ALA A 176 10.64 3.30 -16.39
C ALA A 176 11.68 2.18 -16.14
N ALA A 177 12.97 2.52 -16.08
CA ALA A 177 14.04 1.57 -15.80
C ALA A 177 13.94 0.97 -14.39
N VAL A 178 13.63 1.80 -13.40
CA VAL A 178 13.45 1.40 -12.00
C VAL A 178 12.30 0.41 -11.83
N PHE A 179 11.22 0.56 -12.61
CA PHE A 179 10.10 -0.38 -12.61
C PHE A 179 10.24 -1.57 -13.56
N GLN A 180 11.27 -1.58 -14.42
CA GLN A 180 11.45 -2.64 -15.39
C GLN A 180 11.68 -4.00 -14.70
N GLY A 181 10.73 -4.92 -14.86
CA GLY A 181 10.78 -6.25 -14.23
C GLY A 181 10.39 -6.29 -12.74
N ALA A 182 10.02 -5.15 -12.14
CA ALA A 182 9.61 -5.06 -10.74
C ALA A 182 8.38 -5.95 -10.45
N ASP A 183 7.40 -6.01 -11.35
CA ASP A 183 6.19 -6.84 -11.19
C ASP A 183 6.50 -8.34 -11.09
N THR A 184 7.46 -8.80 -11.89
CA THR A 184 7.85 -10.22 -11.89
C THR A 184 8.65 -10.53 -10.63
N ASN A 185 9.55 -9.64 -10.23
CA ASN A 185 10.33 -9.79 -9.01
C ASN A 185 9.44 -9.76 -7.76
N LEU A 186 8.51 -8.81 -7.68
CA LEU A 186 7.53 -8.69 -6.60
C LEU A 186 6.70 -9.96 -6.47
N LEU A 187 6.16 -10.49 -7.57
CA LEU A 187 5.39 -11.73 -7.53
C LEU A 187 6.27 -12.90 -7.08
N LEU A 188 7.48 -13.05 -7.60
CA LEU A 188 8.37 -14.17 -7.24
C LEU A 188 8.78 -14.11 -5.77
N VAL A 189 9.15 -12.94 -5.27
CA VAL A 189 9.52 -12.75 -3.86
C VAL A 189 8.31 -12.95 -2.97
N THR A 190 7.15 -12.36 -3.28
CA THR A 190 5.91 -12.53 -2.51
C THR A 190 5.51 -13.99 -2.47
N ALA A 191 5.45 -14.67 -3.62
CA ALA A 191 5.11 -16.08 -3.70
C ALA A 191 6.13 -16.96 -2.97
N GLY A 192 7.42 -16.62 -3.03
CA GLY A 192 8.49 -17.32 -2.32
C GLY A 192 8.37 -17.19 -0.79
N VAL A 193 8.15 -15.97 -0.29
CA VAL A 193 7.92 -15.70 1.14
C VAL A 193 6.66 -16.41 1.63
N VAL A 194 5.55 -16.29 0.90
CA VAL A 194 4.30 -16.99 1.21
C VAL A 194 4.50 -18.50 1.20
N ALA A 195 5.16 -19.06 0.17
CA ALA A 195 5.46 -20.48 0.08
C ALA A 195 6.27 -20.97 1.28
N LEU A 196 7.33 -20.25 1.66
CA LEU A 196 8.16 -20.56 2.82
C LEU A 196 7.34 -20.55 4.12
N LEU A 197 6.51 -19.52 4.32
CA LEU A 197 5.69 -19.39 5.52
C LEU A 197 4.58 -20.45 5.59
N LEU A 198 3.95 -20.79 4.47
CA LEU A 198 2.98 -21.89 4.40
C LEU A 198 3.65 -23.24 4.65
N LEU A 199 4.87 -23.46 4.15
CA LEU A 199 5.67 -24.66 4.42
C LEU A 199 5.95 -24.78 5.94
N ILE A 200 6.36 -23.69 6.59
CA ILE A 200 6.61 -23.63 8.03
C ILE A 200 5.32 -23.86 8.84
N THR A 201 4.23 -23.19 8.44
CA THR A 201 2.94 -23.22 9.15
C THR A 201 2.29 -24.59 9.09
N TYR A 202 2.18 -25.17 7.89
CA TYR A 202 1.49 -26.44 7.70
C TYR A 202 2.37 -27.66 7.96
N ARG A 203 3.71 -27.49 7.91
CA ARG A 203 4.68 -28.58 8.01
C ARG A 203 4.39 -29.71 7.02
N SER A 204 3.87 -29.35 5.85
CA SER A 204 3.55 -30.27 4.76
C SER A 204 4.22 -29.75 3.47
N PRO A 205 5.01 -30.58 2.77
CA PRO A 205 5.72 -30.17 1.58
C PRO A 205 4.83 -29.99 0.34
N ILE A 206 3.56 -30.40 0.41
CA ILE A 206 2.66 -30.44 -0.76
C ILE A 206 1.43 -29.55 -0.55
N LEU A 207 0.99 -29.39 0.70
CA LEU A 207 -0.22 -28.62 1.00
C LEU A 207 -0.14 -27.17 0.54
N TRP A 208 1.03 -26.53 0.64
CA TRP A 208 1.21 -25.11 0.32
C TRP A 208 0.97 -24.77 -1.17
N LEU A 209 1.20 -25.73 -2.08
CA LEU A 209 1.02 -25.53 -3.53
C LEU A 209 -0.44 -25.22 -3.89
N ILE A 210 -1.40 -25.89 -3.25
CA ILE A 210 -2.82 -25.75 -3.56
C ILE A 210 -3.34 -24.32 -3.26
N PRO A 211 -3.23 -23.78 -2.04
CA PRO A 211 -3.65 -22.41 -1.77
C PRO A 211 -2.82 -21.40 -2.54
N LEU A 212 -1.51 -21.63 -2.77
CA LEU A 212 -0.69 -20.70 -3.54
C LEU A 212 -1.16 -20.58 -5.00
N ILE A 213 -1.47 -21.70 -5.67
CA ILE A 213 -1.99 -21.68 -7.04
C ILE A 213 -3.37 -21.01 -7.10
N VAL A 214 -4.25 -21.32 -6.14
CA VAL A 214 -5.60 -20.75 -6.11
C VAL A 214 -5.56 -19.25 -5.85
N VAL A 215 -4.79 -18.80 -4.85
CA VAL A 215 -4.64 -17.38 -4.50
C VAL A 215 -3.86 -16.63 -5.58
N GLY A 216 -2.80 -17.20 -6.15
CA GLY A 216 -2.05 -16.57 -7.24
C GLY A 216 -2.86 -16.43 -8.54
N THR A 217 -3.77 -17.37 -8.82
CA THR A 217 -4.72 -17.21 -9.93
C THR A 217 -5.77 -16.14 -9.62
N ALA A 218 -6.24 -16.08 -8.36
CA ALA A 218 -7.18 -15.07 -7.91
C ALA A 218 -6.57 -13.66 -7.98
N ASP A 219 -5.30 -13.52 -7.61
CA ASP A 219 -4.49 -12.31 -7.69
C ASP A 219 -4.40 -11.76 -9.12
N ARG A 220 -3.97 -12.60 -10.06
CA ARG A 220 -3.86 -12.17 -11.47
C ARG A 220 -5.21 -11.85 -12.10
N LEU A 221 -6.25 -12.61 -11.75
CA LEU A 221 -7.60 -12.27 -12.17
C LEU A 221 -8.08 -10.96 -11.53
N ALA A 222 -7.75 -10.70 -10.27
CA ALA A 222 -8.10 -9.47 -9.58
C ALA A 222 -7.45 -8.25 -10.23
N ALA A 223 -6.16 -8.31 -10.58
CA ALA A 223 -5.46 -7.23 -11.29
C ALA A 223 -6.13 -6.91 -12.64
N VAL A 224 -6.41 -7.94 -13.44
CA VAL A 224 -7.11 -7.78 -14.73
C VAL A 224 -8.51 -7.19 -14.53
N LEU A 225 -9.31 -7.72 -13.61
CA LEU A 225 -10.67 -7.21 -13.39
C LEU A 225 -10.67 -5.79 -12.81
N ALA A 226 -9.74 -5.48 -11.91
CA ALA A 226 -9.61 -4.15 -11.32
C ALA A 226 -9.26 -3.11 -12.38
N THR A 227 -8.22 -3.34 -13.18
CA THR A 227 -7.80 -2.42 -14.25
C THR A 227 -8.88 -2.25 -15.31
N GLN A 228 -9.58 -3.31 -15.70
CA GLN A 228 -10.70 -3.23 -16.64
C GLN A 228 -11.88 -2.42 -16.07
N VAL A 229 -12.24 -2.62 -14.80
CA VAL A 229 -13.32 -1.85 -14.16
C VAL A 229 -12.93 -0.38 -14.01
N MET A 230 -11.69 -0.10 -13.62
CA MET A 230 -11.18 1.27 -13.51
C MET A 230 -11.14 1.97 -14.87
N ALA A 231 -10.70 1.27 -15.93
CA ALA A 231 -10.75 1.79 -17.30
C ALA A 231 -12.18 2.14 -17.75
N VAL A 232 -13.17 1.29 -17.42
CA VAL A 232 -14.58 1.55 -17.76
C VAL A 232 -15.18 2.72 -16.96
N LEU A 233 -14.75 2.89 -15.72
CA LEU A 233 -15.23 3.96 -14.83
C LEU A 233 -14.41 5.25 -14.94
N ASP A 234 -13.40 5.27 -15.81
CA ASP A 234 -12.43 6.36 -15.95
C ASP A 234 -11.80 6.79 -14.62
N VAL A 235 -11.44 5.80 -13.80
CA VAL A 235 -10.74 6.02 -12.54
C VAL A 235 -9.25 5.83 -12.78
N ALA A 236 -8.42 6.77 -12.33
CA ALA A 236 -6.97 6.69 -12.49
C ALA A 236 -6.33 5.58 -11.65
N TRP A 237 -5.30 4.93 -12.19
CA TRP A 237 -4.44 4.01 -11.48
C TRP A 237 -3.01 4.05 -12.03
N ASP A 238 -2.08 3.61 -11.19
CA ASP A 238 -0.65 3.49 -11.48
C ASP A 238 -0.16 2.06 -11.15
N GLU A 239 1.14 1.83 -11.35
CA GLU A 239 1.82 0.57 -11.02
C GLU A 239 1.75 0.27 -9.51
N SER A 240 1.83 1.31 -8.67
CA SER A 240 1.75 1.16 -7.21
C SER A 240 0.40 0.57 -6.77
N THR A 241 -0.69 0.96 -7.43
CA THR A 241 -2.04 0.44 -7.22
C THR A 241 -2.10 -1.07 -7.43
N VAL A 242 -1.52 -1.57 -8.52
CA VAL A 242 -1.51 -3.01 -8.85
C VAL A 242 -0.58 -3.77 -7.88
N GLY A 243 0.57 -3.20 -7.52
CA GLY A 243 1.48 -3.77 -6.52
C GLY A 243 0.84 -3.95 -5.14
N ILE A 244 0.17 -2.90 -4.62
CA ILE A 244 -0.52 -2.95 -3.33
C ILE A 244 -1.73 -3.91 -3.39
N LEU A 245 -2.50 -3.89 -4.48
CA LEU A 245 -3.57 -4.84 -4.74
C LEU A 245 -3.06 -6.27 -4.61
N SER A 246 -1.93 -6.59 -5.25
CA SER A 246 -1.40 -7.94 -5.26
C SER A 246 -1.00 -8.42 -3.87
N VAL A 247 -0.26 -7.60 -3.14
CA VAL A 247 0.13 -7.87 -1.75
C VAL A 247 -1.09 -8.08 -0.86
N LEU A 248 -2.11 -7.25 -0.98
CA LEU A 248 -3.36 -7.40 -0.25
C LEU A 248 -4.07 -8.71 -0.59
N VAL A 249 -4.19 -9.07 -1.87
CA VAL A 249 -4.87 -10.30 -2.30
C VAL A 249 -4.12 -11.54 -1.84
N PHE A 250 -2.79 -11.55 -1.93
CA PHE A 250 -1.98 -12.62 -1.36
C PHE A 250 -2.13 -12.72 0.15
N GLY A 251 -2.07 -11.59 0.86
CA GLY A 251 -2.23 -11.52 2.31
C GLY A 251 -3.60 -12.04 2.78
N ALA A 252 -4.67 -11.38 2.34
CA ALA A 252 -6.04 -11.72 2.71
C ALA A 252 -6.47 -13.10 2.18
N GLY A 253 -6.16 -13.42 0.92
CA GLY A 253 -6.49 -14.71 0.31
C GLY A 253 -5.81 -15.88 1.01
N THR A 254 -4.53 -15.73 1.38
CA THR A 254 -3.81 -16.78 2.11
C THR A 254 -4.32 -16.92 3.56
N ASP A 255 -4.69 -15.82 4.21
CA ASP A 255 -5.30 -15.86 5.53
C ASP A 255 -6.65 -16.58 5.52
N TYR A 256 -7.55 -16.20 4.60
CA TYR A 256 -8.84 -16.89 4.43
C TYR A 256 -8.63 -18.38 4.13
N ALA A 257 -7.62 -18.72 3.32
CA ALA A 257 -7.25 -20.11 3.05
C ALA A 257 -6.80 -20.83 4.32
N LEU A 258 -5.99 -20.19 5.16
CA LEU A 258 -5.50 -20.73 6.43
C LEU A 258 -6.64 -21.02 7.40
N LEU A 259 -7.58 -20.09 7.54
CA LEU A 259 -8.78 -20.30 8.36
C LEU A 259 -9.59 -21.51 7.87
N LEU A 260 -9.84 -21.60 6.57
CA LEU A 260 -10.58 -22.71 5.98
C LEU A 260 -9.85 -24.04 6.15
N ILE A 261 -8.54 -24.07 5.87
CA ILE A 261 -7.70 -25.28 5.97
C ILE A 261 -7.62 -25.75 7.42
N SER A 262 -7.45 -24.83 8.38
CA SER A 262 -7.44 -25.16 9.80
C SER A 262 -8.76 -25.78 10.23
N ARG A 263 -9.90 -25.17 9.85
CA ARG A 263 -11.21 -25.73 10.15
C ARG A 263 -11.44 -27.07 9.48
N TYR A 264 -11.07 -27.22 8.22
CA TYR A 264 -11.17 -28.48 7.50
C TYR A 264 -10.32 -29.59 8.17
N ARG A 265 -9.11 -29.26 8.63
CA ARG A 265 -8.26 -30.20 9.38
C ARG A 265 -8.92 -30.65 10.68
N ASP A 266 -9.59 -29.76 11.41
CA ASP A 266 -10.32 -30.13 12.63
C ASP A 266 -11.55 -30.99 12.33
N GLU A 267 -12.34 -30.65 11.31
CA GLU A 267 -13.53 -31.42 10.93
C GLU A 267 -13.18 -32.83 10.39
N LEU A 268 -11.97 -33.00 9.81
CA LEU A 268 -11.47 -34.33 9.40
C LEU A 268 -11.22 -35.29 10.58
N LYS A 269 -11.06 -34.76 11.80
CA LYS A 269 -10.95 -35.57 13.03
C LYS A 269 -12.31 -36.01 13.57
N ALA A 270 -13.39 -35.33 13.18
CA ALA A 270 -14.75 -35.65 13.58
C ALA A 270 -15.50 -36.50 12.54
N HIS A 271 -15.17 -36.35 11.25
CA HIS A 271 -15.90 -36.99 10.16
C HIS A 271 -15.01 -37.87 9.29
N GLU A 272 -15.42 -39.12 9.03
CA GLU A 272 -14.71 -40.04 8.11
C GLU A 272 -14.72 -39.56 6.64
N SER A 273 -15.85 -38.99 6.19
CA SER A 273 -15.97 -38.49 4.82
C SER A 273 -15.35 -37.10 4.68
N ARG A 274 -14.30 -36.99 3.85
CA ARG A 274 -13.66 -35.71 3.49
C ARG A 274 -14.64 -34.68 2.90
N TYR A 275 -15.69 -35.16 2.22
CA TYR A 275 -16.71 -34.30 1.60
C TYR A 275 -17.64 -33.69 2.64
N VAL A 276 -18.02 -34.48 3.65
CA VAL A 276 -18.83 -34.00 4.78
C VAL A 276 -18.00 -33.03 5.61
N ALA A 277 -16.78 -33.40 5.97
CA ALA A 277 -15.85 -32.55 6.71
C ALA A 277 -15.68 -31.17 6.03
N MET A 278 -15.41 -31.14 4.72
CA MET A 278 -15.27 -29.89 3.99
C MET A 278 -16.58 -29.08 3.95
N SER A 279 -17.73 -29.73 3.75
CA SER A 279 -19.01 -29.02 3.71
C SER A 279 -19.33 -28.32 5.04
N VAL A 280 -19.00 -28.95 6.17
CA VAL A 280 -19.14 -28.35 7.50
C VAL A 280 -18.14 -27.22 7.69
N ALA A 281 -16.87 -27.45 7.30
CA ALA A 281 -15.81 -26.45 7.39
C ALA A 281 -16.12 -25.18 6.60
N VAL A 282 -16.56 -25.30 5.34
CA VAL A 282 -16.96 -24.16 4.50
C VAL A 282 -18.13 -23.42 5.12
N ARG A 283 -19.19 -24.10 5.55
CA ARG A 283 -20.37 -23.44 6.13
C ARG A 283 -20.02 -22.63 7.38
N ARG A 284 -19.14 -23.15 8.23
CA ARG A 284 -18.69 -22.47 9.46
C ARG A 284 -17.69 -21.34 9.17
N THR A 285 -16.87 -21.49 8.14
CA THR A 285 -15.82 -20.51 7.80
C THR A 285 -16.38 -19.37 6.94
N ALA A 286 -17.39 -19.64 6.10
CA ALA A 286 -17.96 -18.66 5.18
C ALA A 286 -18.58 -17.45 5.89
N GLU A 287 -19.28 -17.65 7.03
CA GLU A 287 -19.84 -16.54 7.80
C GLU A 287 -18.72 -15.60 8.29
N ALA A 288 -17.63 -16.17 8.80
CA ALA A 288 -16.48 -15.40 9.27
C ALA A 288 -15.78 -14.67 8.12
N VAL A 289 -15.43 -15.38 7.05
CA VAL A 289 -14.72 -14.82 5.89
C VAL A 289 -15.55 -13.76 5.16
N LEU A 290 -16.86 -13.99 4.95
CA LEU A 290 -17.71 -12.99 4.28
C LEU A 290 -17.90 -11.74 5.15
N SER A 291 -18.05 -11.90 6.47
CA SER A 291 -18.13 -10.76 7.39
C SER A 291 -16.84 -9.93 7.34
N SER A 292 -15.68 -10.59 7.36
CA SER A 292 -14.36 -9.97 7.31
C SER A 292 -14.11 -9.29 5.97
N ALA A 293 -14.32 -10.00 4.86
CA ALA A 293 -14.17 -9.45 3.51
C ALA A 293 -15.09 -8.24 3.29
N THR A 294 -16.32 -8.27 3.81
CA THR A 294 -17.24 -7.13 3.71
C THR A 294 -16.73 -5.91 4.48
N THR A 295 -16.20 -6.09 5.69
CA THR A 295 -15.63 -4.97 6.45
C THR A 295 -14.41 -4.37 5.79
N VAL A 296 -13.54 -5.20 5.23
CA VAL A 296 -12.36 -4.76 4.49
C VAL A 296 -12.77 -4.01 3.22
N VAL A 297 -13.67 -4.57 2.41
CA VAL A 297 -14.18 -3.94 1.18
C VAL A 297 -14.81 -2.59 1.48
N LEU A 298 -15.69 -2.51 2.48
CA LEU A 298 -16.32 -1.25 2.85
C LEU A 298 -15.32 -0.21 3.36
N GLY A 299 -14.27 -0.64 4.09
CA GLY A 299 -13.16 0.23 4.48
C GLY A 299 -12.42 0.77 3.26
N LEU A 300 -12.02 -0.10 2.33
CA LEU A 300 -11.30 0.28 1.11
C LEU A 300 -12.14 1.22 0.22
N LEU A 301 -13.44 0.99 0.11
CA LEU A 301 -14.35 1.84 -0.66
C LEU A 301 -14.49 3.26 -0.07
N THR A 302 -14.09 3.51 1.19
CA THR A 302 -14.04 4.87 1.72
C THR A 302 -12.99 5.74 1.02
N LEU A 303 -11.97 5.15 0.40
CA LEU A 303 -10.98 5.87 -0.40
C LEU A 303 -11.58 6.49 -1.67
N LEU A 304 -12.77 6.05 -2.11
CA LEU A 304 -13.49 6.73 -3.21
C LEU A 304 -13.87 8.18 -2.87
N LEU A 305 -13.83 8.56 -1.59
CA LEU A 305 -14.07 9.92 -1.13
C LEU A 305 -12.82 10.80 -1.15
N SER A 306 -11.64 10.22 -1.44
CA SER A 306 -10.40 10.98 -1.59
C SER A 306 -10.51 11.99 -2.71
N VAL A 307 -9.81 13.12 -2.61
CA VAL A 307 -9.69 14.07 -3.72
C VAL A 307 -8.66 13.66 -4.77
N VAL A 308 -7.77 12.72 -4.45
CA VAL A 308 -6.71 12.27 -5.35
C VAL A 308 -7.21 11.07 -6.19
N PRO A 309 -7.23 11.16 -7.54
CA PRO A 309 -7.77 10.10 -8.40
C PRO A 309 -7.10 8.73 -8.22
N THR A 310 -5.77 8.66 -8.15
CA THR A 310 -5.04 7.39 -7.90
C THR A 310 -5.40 6.76 -6.56
N THR A 311 -5.68 7.57 -5.53
CA THR A 311 -6.13 7.04 -4.22
C THR A 311 -7.52 6.41 -4.32
N ARG A 312 -8.42 6.98 -5.13
CA ARG A 312 -9.73 6.36 -5.44
C ARG A 312 -9.54 5.04 -6.18
N GLY A 313 -8.64 5.02 -7.16
CA GLY A 313 -8.24 3.82 -7.92
C GLY A 313 -7.77 2.70 -7.01
N LEU A 314 -6.86 3.02 -6.08
CA LEU A 314 -6.36 2.06 -5.09
C LEU A 314 -7.49 1.43 -4.27
N GLY A 315 -8.41 2.25 -3.75
CA GLY A 315 -9.57 1.76 -2.99
C GLY A 315 -10.45 0.81 -3.78
N LEU A 316 -10.75 1.16 -5.03
CA LEU A 316 -11.58 0.35 -5.92
C LEU A 316 -10.88 -0.96 -6.31
N ALA A 317 -9.61 -0.88 -6.71
CA ALA A 317 -8.80 -2.03 -7.08
C ALA A 317 -8.72 -3.04 -5.93
N CYS A 318 -8.30 -2.59 -4.74
CA CYS A 318 -8.21 -3.43 -3.55
C CYS A 318 -9.56 -4.03 -3.16
N ALA A 319 -10.66 -3.28 -3.26
CA ALA A 319 -12.00 -3.79 -2.97
C ALA A 319 -12.39 -4.95 -3.91
N ILE A 320 -12.14 -4.79 -5.22
CA ILE A 320 -12.34 -5.86 -6.21
C ILE A 320 -11.47 -7.06 -5.88
N GLY A 321 -10.19 -6.83 -5.55
CA GLY A 321 -9.25 -7.87 -5.17
C GLY A 321 -9.72 -8.73 -4.00
N VAL A 322 -10.18 -8.11 -2.92
CA VAL A 322 -10.69 -8.83 -1.74
C VAL A 322 -11.92 -9.66 -2.07
N VAL A 323 -12.84 -9.15 -2.91
CA VAL A 323 -14.02 -9.89 -3.36
C VAL A 323 -13.62 -11.12 -4.19
N VAL A 324 -12.67 -10.96 -5.12
CA VAL A 324 -12.15 -12.07 -5.94
C VAL A 324 -11.44 -13.10 -5.05
N ALA A 325 -10.58 -12.66 -4.13
CA ALA A 325 -9.87 -13.52 -3.19
C ALA A 325 -10.83 -14.35 -2.31
N ALA A 326 -11.82 -13.70 -1.69
CA ALA A 326 -12.83 -14.37 -0.86
C ALA A 326 -13.65 -15.37 -1.68
N THR A 327 -14.01 -15.03 -2.91
CA THR A 327 -14.75 -15.91 -3.83
C THR A 327 -13.93 -17.16 -4.17
N PHE A 328 -12.66 -17.01 -4.54
CA PHE A 328 -11.78 -18.14 -4.86
C PHE A 328 -11.53 -19.03 -3.65
N VAL A 329 -11.31 -18.44 -2.47
CA VAL A 329 -11.10 -19.20 -1.24
C VAL A 329 -12.36 -19.92 -0.77
N LEU A 330 -13.56 -19.38 -0.97
CA LEU A 330 -14.79 -20.03 -0.54
C LEU A 330 -15.37 -21.03 -1.56
N LEU A 331 -15.00 -20.91 -2.84
CA LEU A 331 -15.53 -21.77 -3.91
C LEU A 331 -14.47 -22.74 -4.47
N VAL A 332 -13.33 -22.22 -4.92
CA VAL A 332 -12.31 -22.99 -5.66
C VAL A 332 -11.42 -23.79 -4.72
N LEU A 333 -10.92 -23.17 -3.65
CA LEU A 333 -10.02 -23.83 -2.70
C LEU A 333 -10.63 -25.09 -2.03
N PRO A 334 -11.88 -25.08 -1.51
CA PRO A 334 -12.48 -26.27 -0.92
C PRO A 334 -12.55 -27.43 -1.90
N ALA A 335 -12.92 -27.13 -3.15
CA ALA A 335 -13.04 -28.11 -4.20
C ALA A 335 -11.66 -28.69 -4.55
N ALA A 336 -10.64 -27.85 -4.70
CA ALA A 336 -9.26 -28.26 -4.96
C ALA A 336 -8.71 -29.17 -3.85
N LEU A 337 -8.86 -28.79 -2.58
CA LEU A 337 -8.38 -29.60 -1.43
C LEU A 337 -9.08 -30.96 -1.34
N VAL A 338 -10.39 -31.00 -1.58
CA VAL A 338 -11.16 -32.24 -1.49
C VAL A 338 -10.80 -33.22 -2.61
N VAL A 339 -10.41 -32.74 -3.79
CA VAL A 339 -10.00 -33.60 -4.92
C VAL A 339 -8.80 -34.45 -4.55
N PHE A 340 -7.73 -33.83 -4.03
CA PHE A 340 -6.48 -34.53 -3.72
C PHE A 340 -6.63 -35.47 -2.50
N GLY A 341 -7.41 -35.11 -1.47
CA GLY A 341 -7.71 -36.01 -0.34
C GLY A 341 -6.80 -35.85 0.87
N ARG A 342 -6.93 -36.77 1.84
CA ARG A 342 -6.32 -36.62 3.18
C ARG A 342 -4.79 -36.63 3.17
N TRP A 343 -4.17 -37.24 2.16
CA TRP A 343 -2.71 -37.33 2.05
C TRP A 343 -2.04 -35.98 1.83
N VAL A 344 -2.76 -34.95 1.38
CA VAL A 344 -2.24 -33.58 1.26
C VAL A 344 -1.69 -33.05 2.59
N PHE A 345 -2.19 -33.55 3.73
CA PHE A 345 -1.70 -33.18 5.05
C PHE A 345 -0.46 -33.96 5.50
N TRP A 346 0.13 -34.81 4.66
CA TRP A 346 1.35 -35.55 4.98
C TRP A 346 2.47 -34.57 5.37
N PRO A 347 3.22 -34.84 6.47
CA PRO A 347 3.30 -36.08 7.25
C PRO A 347 2.26 -36.24 8.37
N ARG A 348 1.58 -35.16 8.77
CA ARG A 348 0.61 -35.17 9.88
C ARG A 348 -0.83 -35.20 9.35
N VAL A 349 -1.21 -36.37 8.83
CA VAL A 349 -2.56 -36.62 8.32
C VAL A 349 -3.55 -36.73 9.49
N PRO A 350 -4.61 -35.91 9.55
CA PRO A 350 -5.62 -36.00 10.61
C PRO A 350 -6.48 -37.25 10.43
N HIS A 351 -6.70 -37.97 11.52
CA HIS A 351 -7.54 -39.16 11.59
C HIS A 351 -8.71 -38.95 12.57
N VAL A 352 -9.76 -39.75 12.39
CA VAL A 352 -10.95 -39.66 13.25
C VAL A 352 -10.57 -40.12 14.66
N GLY A 353 -10.92 -39.30 15.67
CA GLY A 353 -10.59 -39.56 17.08
C GLY A 353 -9.27 -38.94 17.56
N ASP A 354 -8.53 -38.23 16.71
CA ASP A 354 -7.42 -37.39 17.16
C ASP A 354 -7.91 -36.29 18.13
N PRO A 355 -7.16 -35.94 19.19
CA PRO A 355 -7.58 -34.93 20.16
C PRO A 355 -7.81 -33.56 19.51
N ALA A 356 -8.78 -32.83 20.04
CA ALA A 356 -9.07 -31.47 19.60
C ALA A 356 -7.91 -30.53 19.97
N LEU A 357 -7.68 -29.48 19.18
CA LEU A 357 -6.62 -28.49 19.47
C LEU A 357 -6.78 -27.83 20.85
N VAL A 358 -8.02 -27.70 21.33
CA VAL A 358 -8.37 -27.15 22.66
C VAL A 358 -7.87 -28.02 23.81
N GLU A 359 -7.71 -29.33 23.57
CA GLU A 359 -7.33 -30.33 24.56
C GLU A 359 -5.81 -30.58 24.59
N THR A 360 -5.07 -29.95 23.69
CA THR A 360 -3.61 -30.09 23.61
C THR A 360 -2.93 -29.04 24.50
N ASP A 361 -1.86 -29.42 25.22
CA ASP A 361 -1.01 -28.52 26.02
C ASP A 361 -0.23 -27.55 25.11
N SER A 362 -0.92 -26.54 24.57
CA SER A 362 -0.35 -25.58 23.64
C SER A 362 0.39 -24.44 24.38
N LEU A 363 1.32 -23.78 23.69
CA LEU A 363 1.97 -22.55 24.19
C LEU A 363 0.93 -21.49 24.57
N TRP A 364 -0.18 -21.42 23.83
CA TRP A 364 -1.28 -20.49 24.06
C TRP A 364 -2.07 -20.81 25.33
N HIS A 365 -2.20 -22.09 25.69
CA HIS A 365 -2.77 -22.48 26.99
C HIS A 365 -1.94 -21.90 28.14
N LYS A 366 -0.60 -21.98 28.05
CA LYS A 366 0.32 -21.43 29.07
C LYS A 366 0.25 -19.90 29.14
N VAL A 367 0.20 -19.22 28.00
CA VAL A 367 0.04 -17.76 27.93
C VAL A 367 -1.28 -17.35 28.56
N GLY A 368 -2.39 -17.95 28.14
CA GLY A 368 -3.72 -17.70 28.71
C GLY A 368 -3.78 -17.95 30.22
N ALA A 369 -3.19 -19.04 30.70
CA ALA A 369 -3.13 -19.36 32.12
C ALA A 369 -2.33 -18.33 32.93
N ARG A 370 -1.25 -17.76 32.38
CA ARG A 370 -0.51 -16.67 33.04
C ARG A 370 -1.31 -15.36 33.06
N VAL A 371 -1.91 -14.99 31.92
CA VAL A 371 -2.75 -13.78 31.82
C VAL A 371 -3.92 -13.86 32.80
N ALA A 372 -4.54 -15.04 32.91
CA ALA A 372 -5.65 -15.30 33.82
C ALA A 372 -5.32 -15.13 35.32
N LYS A 373 -4.05 -15.26 35.72
CA LYS A 373 -3.63 -15.08 37.12
C LYS A 373 -3.56 -13.62 37.54
N ARG A 374 -3.20 -12.70 36.62
CA ARG A 374 -3.03 -11.27 36.91
C ARG A 374 -3.47 -10.40 35.72
N PRO A 375 -4.75 -10.43 35.32
CA PRO A 375 -5.19 -9.81 34.08
C PRO A 375 -4.96 -8.28 34.07
N ALA A 376 -5.23 -7.58 35.17
CA ALA A 376 -5.01 -6.12 35.26
C ALA A 376 -3.53 -5.69 35.10
N ALA A 377 -2.58 -6.52 35.55
CA ALA A 377 -1.16 -6.23 35.40
C ALA A 377 -0.73 -6.33 33.93
N PHE A 378 -1.25 -7.33 33.20
CA PHE A 378 -1.01 -7.46 31.76
C PHE A 378 -1.64 -6.32 30.96
N VAL A 379 -2.87 -5.92 31.28
CA VAL A 379 -3.50 -4.73 30.67
C VAL A 379 -2.61 -3.50 30.84
N THR A 380 -2.20 -3.21 32.08
CA THR A 380 -1.38 -2.02 32.38
C THR A 380 -0.02 -2.10 31.69
N GLY A 381 0.67 -3.24 31.78
CA GLY A 381 1.99 -3.42 31.15
C GLY A 381 1.95 -3.30 29.64
N THR A 382 0.95 -3.88 28.98
CA THR A 382 0.78 -3.77 27.53
C THR A 382 0.41 -2.35 27.11
N LEU A 383 -0.48 -1.66 27.84
CA LEU A 383 -0.81 -0.26 27.54
C LEU A 383 0.40 0.66 27.68
N VAL A 384 1.24 0.46 28.70
CA VAL A 384 2.50 1.22 28.87
C VAL A 384 3.45 0.94 27.72
N LEU A 385 3.60 -0.33 27.31
CA LEU A 385 4.44 -0.70 26.17
C LEU A 385 3.97 0.00 24.88
N LEU A 386 2.67 -0.06 24.58
CA LEU A 386 2.09 0.60 23.40
C LEU A 386 2.25 2.12 23.47
N ALA A 387 2.05 2.73 24.65
CA ALA A 387 2.21 4.16 24.84
C ALA A 387 3.67 4.62 24.62
N VAL A 388 4.65 3.84 25.08
CA VAL A 388 6.07 4.13 24.83
C VAL A 388 6.41 4.02 23.35
N MET A 389 5.91 2.98 22.67
CA MET A 389 6.10 2.82 21.22
C MET A 389 5.43 3.94 20.41
N ALA A 390 4.30 4.47 20.90
CA ALA A 390 3.58 5.57 20.26
C ALA A 390 4.22 6.95 20.45
N ILE A 391 5.28 7.10 21.28
CA ILE A 391 5.93 8.40 21.51
C ILE A 391 6.44 9.02 20.19
N GLY A 392 6.88 8.20 19.23
CA GLY A 392 7.36 8.67 17.93
C GLY A 392 6.32 9.45 17.13
N VAL A 393 5.02 9.26 17.37
CA VAL A 393 3.95 9.95 16.65
C VAL A 393 4.02 11.47 16.80
N PHE A 394 4.51 11.98 17.93
CA PHE A 394 4.63 13.42 18.16
C PHE A 394 5.78 14.08 17.40
N ARG A 395 6.59 13.32 16.67
CA ARG A 395 7.71 13.81 15.87
C ARG A 395 7.58 13.51 14.39
N ILE A 396 6.43 12.98 13.96
CA ILE A 396 6.26 12.62 12.55
C ILE A 396 6.19 13.89 11.73
N ASP A 397 7.15 14.04 10.84
CA ASP A 397 7.15 15.00 9.75
C ASP A 397 6.70 14.32 8.46
N THR A 398 5.93 15.03 7.63
CA THR A 398 5.36 14.50 6.38
C THR A 398 5.68 15.41 5.21
N GLY A 399 5.88 14.81 4.05
CA GLY A 399 6.29 15.48 2.82
C GLY A 399 7.69 15.01 2.46
N LEU A 400 7.78 14.11 1.48
CA LEU A 400 9.05 13.65 0.92
C LEU A 400 9.41 14.56 -0.26
N ASP A 401 10.66 15.01 -0.28
CA ASP A 401 11.23 15.64 -1.46
C ASP A 401 11.38 14.61 -2.59
N GLN A 402 11.44 15.05 -3.84
CA GLN A 402 11.41 14.17 -5.01
C GLN A 402 12.54 13.13 -5.02
N ALA A 403 13.73 13.52 -4.55
CA ALA A 403 14.89 12.63 -4.40
C ALA A 403 14.68 11.52 -3.38
N ASP A 404 13.97 11.83 -2.30
CA ASP A 404 13.74 10.89 -1.20
C ASP A 404 12.54 9.96 -1.44
N GLN A 405 11.90 10.04 -2.61
CA GLN A 405 10.84 9.10 -3.00
C GLN A 405 11.39 7.75 -3.46
N PHE A 406 12.66 7.68 -3.85
CA PHE A 406 13.32 6.47 -4.35
C PHE A 406 14.23 5.83 -3.29
N LEU A 407 14.22 4.49 -3.21
CA LEU A 407 15.13 3.75 -2.30
C LEU A 407 16.60 3.83 -2.74
N VAL A 408 16.82 4.01 -4.04
CA VAL A 408 18.13 4.27 -4.65
C VAL A 408 17.92 5.47 -5.55
N GLU A 409 18.64 6.55 -5.28
CA GLU A 409 18.52 7.80 -6.03
C GLU A 409 18.89 7.58 -7.50
N PRO A 410 17.97 7.86 -8.45
CA PRO A 410 18.27 7.78 -9.88
C PRO A 410 19.27 8.87 -10.31
N GLU A 411 19.99 8.62 -11.41
CA GLU A 411 20.96 9.57 -11.94
C GLU A 411 20.31 10.93 -12.23
N ALA A 412 19.12 10.92 -12.85
CA ALA A 412 18.40 12.15 -13.20
C ALA A 412 18.11 13.01 -11.97
N ILE A 413 17.81 12.39 -10.82
CA ILE A 413 17.53 13.13 -9.59
C ILE A 413 18.80 13.65 -8.94
N SER A 414 19.86 12.84 -8.85
CA SER A 414 21.16 13.29 -8.33
C SER A 414 21.75 14.45 -9.15
N ALA A 415 21.56 14.39 -10.47
CA ALA A 415 21.95 15.45 -11.40
C ALA A 415 21.08 16.70 -11.22
N SER A 416 19.77 16.56 -10.97
CA SER A 416 18.89 17.69 -10.65
C SER A 416 19.28 18.39 -9.34
N ASN A 417 19.62 17.60 -8.31
CA ASN A 417 20.09 18.14 -7.02
C ASN A 417 21.41 18.90 -7.19
N ARG A 418 22.36 18.31 -7.93
CA ARG A 418 23.64 18.96 -8.22
C ARG A 418 23.47 20.21 -9.08
N LEU A 419 22.52 20.21 -10.01
CA LEU A 419 22.14 21.38 -10.80
C LEU A 419 21.65 22.52 -9.89
N ALA A 420 20.79 22.21 -8.92
CA ALA A 420 20.24 23.18 -7.97
C ALA A 420 21.30 23.77 -7.01
N GLU A 421 22.40 23.07 -6.75
CA GLU A 421 23.52 23.59 -5.93
C GLU A 421 24.37 24.63 -6.66
N SER A 422 24.54 24.50 -7.98
CA SER A 422 25.43 25.35 -8.79
C SER A 422 24.71 26.48 -9.54
N PHE A 423 23.41 26.35 -9.78
CA PHE A 423 22.60 27.39 -10.44
C PHE A 423 21.60 28.01 -9.45
N PRO A 424 21.23 29.30 -9.60
CA PRO A 424 20.24 29.93 -8.73
C PRO A 424 18.95 29.11 -8.64
N ALA A 425 18.40 29.02 -7.42
CA ALA A 425 17.41 28.04 -6.97
C ALA A 425 16.09 27.96 -7.77
N GLY A 426 15.83 28.86 -8.72
CA GLY A 426 14.64 28.83 -9.57
C GLY A 426 14.89 28.65 -11.07
N VAL A 427 16.13 28.39 -11.52
CA VAL A 427 16.36 28.02 -12.94
C VAL A 427 16.02 26.55 -13.19
N SER A 428 16.19 25.69 -12.19
CA SER A 428 15.94 24.24 -12.30
C SER A 428 14.49 23.84 -12.08
N ASP A 429 13.73 24.58 -11.26
CA ASP A 429 12.31 24.29 -10.96
C ASP A 429 11.53 25.59 -10.62
N PRO A 430 11.26 26.45 -11.63
CA PRO A 430 10.50 27.68 -11.39
C PRO A 430 9.05 27.38 -11.02
N ALA A 431 8.46 28.25 -10.20
CA ALA A 431 7.02 28.26 -9.97
C ALA A 431 6.31 28.66 -11.27
N GLN A 432 5.25 27.94 -11.64
CA GLN A 432 4.58 28.14 -12.92
C GLN A 432 3.22 28.80 -12.68
N VAL A 433 2.99 29.97 -13.27
CA VAL A 433 1.71 30.69 -13.20
C VAL A 433 1.07 30.67 -14.58
N LEU A 434 -0.08 30.02 -14.68
CA LEU A 434 -0.79 29.82 -15.94
C LEU A 434 -2.05 30.66 -15.93
N THR A 435 -2.24 31.46 -16.98
CA THR A 435 -3.32 32.45 -17.04
C THR A 435 -3.96 32.51 -18.42
N ARG A 436 -5.27 32.77 -18.45
CA ARG A 436 -6.00 33.23 -19.66
C ARG A 436 -6.28 34.74 -19.67
N ASP A 437 -5.86 35.46 -18.63
CA ASP A 437 -5.99 36.91 -18.51
C ASP A 437 -4.83 37.63 -19.23
N ASP A 438 -4.75 38.94 -19.06
CA ASP A 438 -3.69 39.79 -19.59
C ASP A 438 -2.32 39.41 -18.98
N ALA A 439 -1.52 38.70 -19.78
CA ALA A 439 -0.22 38.19 -19.42
C ALA A 439 0.74 39.26 -18.88
N ASP A 440 0.74 40.46 -19.45
CA ASP A 440 1.64 41.54 -19.02
C ASP A 440 1.27 42.02 -17.62
N ARG A 441 -0.04 42.10 -17.33
CA ARG A 441 -0.54 42.48 -16.00
C ARG A 441 -0.25 41.40 -14.95
N VAL A 442 -0.46 40.12 -15.29
CA VAL A 442 -0.16 38.99 -14.39
C VAL A 442 1.35 38.95 -14.13
N LEU A 443 2.18 39.03 -15.18
CA LEU A 443 3.64 39.05 -15.06
C LEU A 443 4.12 40.17 -14.14
N THR A 444 3.63 41.40 -14.33
CA THR A 444 3.99 42.55 -13.49
C THR A 444 3.58 42.33 -12.03
N THR A 445 2.47 41.64 -11.80
CA THR A 445 1.98 41.34 -10.44
C THR A 445 2.86 40.29 -9.77
N VAL A 446 3.17 39.19 -10.48
CA VAL A 446 4.04 38.12 -9.99
C VAL A 446 5.46 38.64 -9.70
N GLN A 447 6.02 39.48 -10.58
CA GLN A 447 7.31 40.15 -10.35
C GLN A 447 7.32 41.09 -9.13
N GLY A 448 6.15 41.56 -8.71
CA GLY A 448 5.99 42.44 -7.56
C GLY A 448 5.83 41.70 -6.22
N VAL A 449 5.77 40.37 -6.23
CA VAL A 449 5.64 39.55 -5.01
C VAL A 449 7.00 39.44 -4.33
N ASP A 450 7.04 39.74 -3.02
CA ASP A 450 8.24 39.58 -2.20
C ASP A 450 8.68 38.09 -2.22
N GLY A 451 9.95 37.82 -2.53
CA GLY A 451 10.50 36.46 -2.65
C GLY A 451 10.56 35.91 -4.08
N VAL A 452 10.04 36.64 -5.07
CA VAL A 452 10.22 36.33 -6.50
C VAL A 452 11.43 37.09 -7.04
N GLY A 453 12.52 36.37 -7.31
CA GLY A 453 13.76 36.96 -7.84
C GLY A 453 13.61 37.42 -9.30
N SER A 454 12.93 36.62 -10.12
CA SER A 454 12.57 37.02 -11.49
C SER A 454 11.36 36.23 -11.99
N ALA A 455 10.61 36.80 -12.93
CA ALA A 455 9.58 36.06 -13.64
C ALA A 455 9.57 36.44 -15.13
N MET A 456 9.27 35.47 -15.99
CA MET A 456 9.25 35.64 -17.44
C MET A 456 8.13 34.81 -18.07
N ILE A 457 7.61 35.27 -19.22
CA ILE A 457 6.71 34.46 -20.03
C ILE A 457 7.56 33.40 -20.75
N SER A 458 7.29 32.13 -20.45
CA SER A 458 8.03 31.00 -21.04
C SER A 458 7.32 30.43 -22.26
N GLN A 459 5.99 30.31 -22.20
CA GLN A 459 5.19 29.78 -23.30
C GLN A 459 3.87 30.55 -23.45
N GLN A 460 3.40 30.68 -24.69
CA GLN A 460 2.10 31.28 -24.98
C GLN A 460 1.47 30.58 -26.18
N GLY A 461 0.24 30.12 -26.02
CA GLY A 461 -0.50 29.37 -27.06
C GLY A 461 -1.97 29.25 -26.72
N ASP A 462 -2.84 29.23 -27.73
CA ASP A 462 -4.28 28.99 -27.58
C ASP A 462 -5.01 29.85 -26.51
N GLY A 463 -4.53 31.08 -26.29
CA GLY A 463 -5.08 32.01 -25.30
C GLY A 463 -4.69 31.71 -23.86
N ILE A 464 -3.72 30.82 -23.64
CA ILE A 464 -3.10 30.50 -22.36
C ILE A 464 -1.66 31.03 -22.40
N THR A 465 -1.23 31.64 -21.31
CA THR A 465 0.16 32.07 -21.11
C THR A 465 0.72 31.40 -19.86
N GLN A 466 1.91 30.80 -19.99
CA GLN A 466 2.70 30.31 -18.87
C GLN A 466 3.77 31.35 -18.50
N ILE A 467 3.80 31.70 -17.23
CA ILE A 467 4.78 32.59 -16.62
C ILE A 467 5.58 31.77 -15.61
N ASP A 468 6.89 31.66 -15.85
CA ASP A 468 7.81 30.98 -14.93
C ASP A 468 8.41 32.01 -13.97
N ALA A 469 8.24 31.78 -12.67
CA ALA A 469 8.72 32.62 -11.58
C ALA A 469 9.81 31.89 -10.79
N VAL A 470 11.02 32.46 -10.85
CA VAL A 470 12.20 32.03 -10.10
C VAL A 470 12.08 32.58 -8.68
N LEU A 471 11.99 31.68 -7.70
CA LEU A 471 11.92 32.04 -6.28
C LEU A 471 13.32 32.29 -5.71
N ASP A 472 13.42 33.19 -4.74
CA ASP A 472 14.66 33.45 -3.99
C ASP A 472 14.94 32.34 -2.95
N GLY A 473 13.88 31.77 -2.38
CA GLY A 473 13.95 30.67 -1.42
C GLY A 473 14.28 29.34 -2.10
N ALA A 474 15.05 28.49 -1.40
CA ALA A 474 15.35 27.14 -1.90
C ALA A 474 14.08 26.28 -2.01
N PRO A 475 14.00 25.35 -2.99
CA PRO A 475 12.95 24.33 -3.04
C PRO A 475 12.81 23.59 -1.70
N GLY A 476 11.58 23.24 -1.31
CA GLY A 476 11.25 22.57 -0.06
C GLY A 476 11.34 23.44 1.21
N SER A 477 11.73 24.72 1.11
CA SER A 477 11.87 25.61 2.26
C SER A 477 10.55 26.26 2.70
N ASP A 478 10.49 26.74 3.93
CA ASP A 478 9.32 27.52 4.38
C ASP A 478 9.20 28.85 3.60
N GLU A 479 10.32 29.43 3.17
CA GLU A 479 10.36 30.65 2.38
C GLU A 479 9.79 30.46 0.97
N SER A 480 10.09 29.34 0.30
CA SER A 480 9.48 29.01 -1.00
C SER A 480 7.96 28.81 -0.85
N ARG A 481 7.51 28.11 0.19
CA ARG A 481 6.08 27.86 0.45
C ARG A 481 5.31 29.16 0.73
N ASP A 482 5.88 30.04 1.55
CA ASP A 482 5.29 31.34 1.84
C ASP A 482 5.21 32.20 0.57
N THR A 483 6.25 32.14 -0.29
CA THR A 483 6.27 32.87 -1.56
C THR A 483 5.20 32.34 -2.53
N ILE A 484 5.05 31.02 -2.68
CA ILE A 484 3.98 30.43 -3.51
C ILE A 484 2.60 30.87 -3.03
N THR A 485 2.38 30.89 -1.71
CA THR A 485 1.12 31.35 -1.12
C THR A 485 0.89 32.84 -1.43
N ALA A 486 1.93 33.67 -1.34
CA ALA A 486 1.86 35.09 -1.71
C ALA A 486 1.59 35.31 -3.21
N ILE A 487 2.16 34.47 -4.09
CA ILE A 487 1.85 34.49 -5.53
C ILE A 487 0.37 34.16 -5.74
N ARG A 488 -0.15 33.11 -5.12
CA ARG A 488 -1.57 32.71 -5.21
C ARG A 488 -2.51 33.84 -4.77
N ASP A 489 -2.24 34.47 -3.63
CA ASP A 489 -3.01 35.60 -3.12
C ASP A 489 -2.95 36.81 -4.07
N ALA A 490 -1.79 37.06 -4.69
CA ALA A 490 -1.60 38.16 -5.62
C ALA A 490 -2.31 37.93 -6.97
N VAL A 491 -2.42 36.67 -7.41
CA VAL A 491 -3.07 36.32 -8.68
C VAL A 491 -4.55 35.96 -8.57
N GLU A 492 -5.09 35.77 -7.36
CA GLU A 492 -6.53 35.52 -7.10
C GLU A 492 -7.49 36.50 -7.84
N PRO A 493 -7.17 37.80 -7.99
CA PRO A 493 -8.06 38.73 -8.69
C PRO A 493 -8.12 38.57 -10.22
N PHE A 494 -7.23 37.78 -10.83
CA PHE A 494 -7.18 37.56 -12.27
C PHE A 494 -8.05 36.37 -12.67
N ASP A 495 -8.67 36.45 -13.85
CA ASP A 495 -9.55 35.39 -14.32
C ASP A 495 -8.73 34.16 -14.76
N ASP A 496 -9.15 32.96 -14.34
CA ASP A 496 -8.59 31.66 -14.78
C ASP A 496 -7.04 31.63 -14.71
N THR A 497 -6.52 32.08 -13.55
CA THR A 497 -5.09 32.18 -13.26
C THR A 497 -4.72 31.27 -12.10
N HIS A 498 -3.80 30.34 -12.34
CA HIS A 498 -3.50 29.24 -11.44
C HIS A 498 -1.99 29.03 -11.27
N VAL A 499 -1.57 28.70 -10.05
CA VAL A 499 -0.17 28.44 -9.71
C VAL A 499 0.08 26.94 -9.59
N THR A 500 0.95 26.42 -10.46
CA THR A 500 1.42 25.02 -10.47
C THR A 500 2.96 24.97 -10.38
N GLY A 501 3.52 23.77 -10.56
CA GLY A 501 4.93 23.46 -10.29
C GLY A 501 5.07 22.56 -9.06
N THR A 502 6.30 22.09 -8.79
CA THR A 502 6.57 21.10 -7.76
C THR A 502 6.19 21.58 -6.36
N GLU A 503 6.58 22.80 -5.98
CA GLU A 503 6.25 23.39 -4.67
C GLU A 503 4.75 23.60 -4.48
N ALA A 504 4.07 24.18 -5.48
CA ALA A 504 2.63 24.39 -5.45
C ALA A 504 1.86 23.07 -5.33
N THR A 505 2.32 22.04 -6.04
CA THR A 505 1.79 20.68 -5.96
C THR A 505 2.02 20.06 -4.59
N ALA A 506 3.21 20.23 -4.00
CA ALA A 506 3.54 19.68 -2.68
C ALA A 506 2.66 20.30 -1.57
N ILE A 507 2.40 21.61 -1.63
CA ILE A 507 1.48 22.31 -0.72
C ILE A 507 0.07 21.70 -0.84
N ASP A 508 -0.46 21.61 -2.06
CA ASP A 508 -1.82 21.10 -2.32
C ASP A 508 -1.95 19.62 -1.93
N GLN A 509 -0.90 18.81 -2.12
CA GLN A 509 -0.85 17.42 -1.65
C GLN A 509 -0.88 17.35 -0.11
N GLY A 510 -0.16 18.22 0.58
CA GLY A 510 -0.18 18.30 2.05
C GLY A 510 -1.56 18.63 2.60
N GLU A 511 -2.21 19.65 2.04
CA GLU A 511 -3.55 20.10 2.42
C GLU A 511 -4.63 19.05 2.10
N SER A 512 -4.58 18.49 0.89
CA SER A 512 -5.50 17.42 0.47
C SER A 512 -5.35 16.17 1.31
N ALA A 513 -4.13 15.75 1.62
CA ALA A 513 -3.88 14.63 2.53
C ALA A 513 -4.44 14.91 3.93
N GLN A 514 -4.36 16.15 4.44
CA GLN A 514 -4.95 16.51 5.72
C GLN A 514 -6.49 16.42 5.69
N ARG A 515 -7.11 16.98 4.64
CA ARG A 515 -8.56 16.89 4.42
C ARG A 515 -9.03 15.43 4.37
N ASP A 516 -8.34 14.61 3.58
CA ASP A 516 -8.66 13.19 3.43
C ASP A 516 -8.50 12.45 4.76
N ARG A 517 -7.44 12.70 5.52
CA ARG A 517 -7.27 12.15 6.88
C ARG A 517 -8.43 12.52 7.80
N LEU A 518 -8.86 13.79 7.82
CA LEU A 518 -9.94 14.26 8.68
C LEU A 518 -11.32 13.71 8.30
N LEU A 519 -11.53 13.34 7.04
CA LEU A 519 -12.79 12.79 6.55
C LEU A 519 -12.83 11.25 6.57
N ILE A 520 -11.79 10.60 6.05
CA ILE A 520 -11.76 9.16 5.81
C ILE A 520 -11.45 8.38 7.10
N LEU A 521 -10.51 8.84 7.94
CA LEU A 521 -10.17 8.13 9.19
C LEU A 521 -11.40 7.93 10.11
N PRO A 522 -12.21 8.97 10.41
CA PRO A 522 -13.40 8.80 11.25
C PRO A 522 -14.46 7.93 10.57
N LEU A 523 -14.57 7.98 9.25
CA LEU A 523 -15.54 7.17 8.51
C LEU A 523 -15.20 5.67 8.57
N ILE A 524 -13.94 5.32 8.34
CA ILE A 524 -13.45 3.94 8.52
C ILE A 524 -13.73 3.47 9.94
N LEU A 525 -13.42 4.30 10.94
CA LEU A 525 -13.63 3.99 12.34
C LEU A 525 -15.12 3.74 12.64
N ALA A 526 -16.00 4.61 12.16
CA ALA A 526 -17.44 4.48 12.33
C ALA A 526 -17.99 3.23 11.65
N LEU A 527 -17.49 2.91 10.46
CA LEU A 527 -17.90 1.72 9.69
C LEU A 527 -17.48 0.42 10.41
N VAL A 528 -16.22 0.35 10.84
CA VAL A 528 -15.68 -0.77 11.60
C VAL A 528 -16.41 -0.94 12.94
N LEU A 529 -16.62 0.16 13.65
CA LEU A 529 -17.35 0.16 14.91
C LEU A 529 -18.79 -0.33 14.69
N GLY A 530 -19.47 0.14 13.63
CA GLY A 530 -20.79 -0.31 13.22
C GLY A 530 -20.84 -1.81 12.91
N ALA A 531 -19.88 -2.31 12.14
CA ALA A 531 -19.78 -3.75 11.84
C ALA A 531 -19.57 -4.59 13.11
N LEU A 532 -18.70 -4.14 14.02
CA LEU A 532 -18.48 -4.80 15.30
C LEU A 532 -19.72 -4.75 16.21
N PHE A 533 -20.48 -3.64 16.22
CA PHE A 533 -21.76 -3.58 16.94
C PHE A 533 -22.77 -4.61 16.40
N VAL A 534 -22.89 -4.72 15.08
CA VAL A 534 -23.81 -5.69 14.44
C VAL A 534 -23.41 -7.13 14.77
N LEU A 535 -22.12 -7.43 14.68
CA LEU A 535 -21.61 -8.79 14.89
C LEU A 535 -21.64 -9.20 16.36
N LEU A 536 -21.09 -8.36 17.25
CA LEU A 536 -20.93 -8.68 18.66
C LEU A 536 -22.22 -8.47 19.45
N ARG A 537 -23.13 -7.60 18.97
CA ARG A 537 -24.35 -7.18 19.68
C ARG A 537 -24.07 -6.75 21.13
N ALA A 538 -22.91 -6.13 21.32
CA ALA A 538 -22.38 -5.64 22.59
C ALA A 538 -21.82 -4.23 22.35
N VAL A 539 -21.81 -3.37 23.36
CA VAL A 539 -21.31 -1.99 23.23
C VAL A 539 -19.86 -1.89 23.70
N VAL A 540 -19.53 -2.54 24.81
CA VAL A 540 -18.22 -2.42 25.46
C VAL A 540 -17.12 -3.09 24.64
N ALA A 541 -17.36 -4.30 24.14
CA ALA A 541 -16.36 -5.03 23.35
C ALA A 541 -15.94 -4.27 22.07
N PRO A 542 -16.85 -3.83 21.17
CA PRO A 542 -16.45 -3.06 19.99
C PRO A 542 -15.63 -1.81 20.30
N LEU A 543 -16.03 -1.02 21.31
CA LEU A 543 -15.30 0.19 21.69
C LEU A 543 -13.88 -0.11 22.17
N LEU A 544 -13.71 -1.15 22.99
CA LEU A 544 -12.39 -1.57 23.46
C LEU A 544 -11.54 -2.10 22.32
N LEU A 545 -12.10 -2.93 21.44
CA LEU A 545 -11.36 -3.49 20.30
C LEU A 545 -10.89 -2.38 19.37
N VAL A 546 -11.76 -1.42 19.05
CA VAL A 546 -11.39 -0.24 18.27
C VAL A 546 -10.30 0.58 18.97
N ALA A 547 -10.44 0.84 20.28
CA ALA A 547 -9.40 1.56 21.04
C ALA A 547 -8.05 0.82 21.01
N THR A 548 -8.04 -0.52 21.06
CA THR A 548 -6.81 -1.28 20.94
C THR A 548 -6.20 -1.20 19.55
N VAL A 549 -7.00 -1.18 18.49
CA VAL A 549 -6.52 -0.99 17.11
C VAL A 549 -5.91 0.40 16.94
N LEU A 550 -6.55 1.45 17.47
CA LEU A 550 -5.99 2.81 17.47
C LEU A 550 -4.65 2.89 18.21
N ALA A 551 -4.54 2.21 19.35
CA ALA A 551 -3.29 2.14 20.10
C ALA A 551 -2.19 1.40 19.32
N THR A 552 -2.53 0.33 18.60
CA THR A 552 -1.59 -0.38 17.73
C THR A 552 -1.15 0.47 16.54
N TYR A 553 -2.08 1.19 15.90
CA TYR A 553 -1.76 2.12 14.82
C TYR A 553 -0.76 3.19 15.28
N ALA A 554 -1.05 3.87 16.40
CA ALA A 554 -0.16 4.87 16.96
C ALA A 554 1.22 4.28 17.35
N ALA A 555 1.24 3.09 17.96
CA ALA A 555 2.47 2.41 18.29
C ALA A 555 3.28 2.01 17.04
N SER A 556 2.61 1.56 15.98
CA SER A 556 3.25 1.19 14.72
C SER A 556 3.88 2.39 14.04
N MET A 557 3.11 3.47 13.86
CA MET A 557 3.60 4.73 13.30
C MET A 557 4.79 5.28 14.11
N GLY A 558 4.69 5.25 15.43
CA GLY A 558 5.77 5.71 16.30
C GLY A 558 7.04 4.89 16.16
N VAL A 559 6.97 3.56 16.16
CA VAL A 559 8.15 2.70 15.98
C VAL A 559 8.72 2.83 14.57
N SER A 560 7.86 2.89 13.55
CA SER A 560 8.26 3.10 12.16
C SER A 560 8.99 4.41 11.97
N TRP A 561 8.55 5.51 12.59
CA TRP A 561 9.26 6.79 12.56
C TRP A 561 10.72 6.65 13.02
N TRP A 562 10.96 6.03 14.19
CA TRP A 562 12.32 5.80 14.68
C TRP A 562 13.15 4.87 13.79
N LEU A 563 12.50 3.93 13.10
CA LEU A 563 13.16 3.03 12.17
C LEU A 563 13.55 3.76 10.86
N PHE A 564 12.70 4.66 10.40
CA PHE A 564 12.91 5.46 9.19
C PHE A 564 14.01 6.50 9.41
N THR A 565 13.91 7.34 10.44
CA THR A 565 14.92 8.38 10.72
C THR A 565 16.22 7.83 11.32
N GLY A 566 16.23 6.57 11.75
CA GLY A 566 17.38 5.93 12.38
C GLY A 566 18.18 5.10 11.38
N PRO A 567 17.98 3.76 11.36
CA PRO A 567 18.78 2.87 10.51
C PRO A 567 18.51 2.97 9.01
N LEU A 568 17.31 3.43 8.59
CA LEU A 568 16.96 3.50 7.17
C LEU A 568 17.31 4.86 6.54
N GLY A 569 17.52 5.90 7.34
CA GLY A 569 17.98 7.21 6.87
C GLY A 569 16.95 8.04 6.10
N PHE A 570 15.66 7.73 6.19
CA PHE A 570 14.63 8.54 5.54
C PHE A 570 14.38 9.83 6.32
N GLU A 571 14.27 10.96 5.61
CA GLU A 571 14.10 12.28 6.21
C GLU A 571 12.68 12.53 6.72
N ALA A 572 11.67 12.10 5.95
CA ALA A 572 10.26 12.30 6.27
C ALA A 572 9.37 11.09 5.91
N LEU A 573 8.11 11.14 6.32
CA LEU A 573 7.08 10.23 5.82
C LEU A 573 6.40 10.79 4.58
N ASP A 574 6.05 9.92 3.66
CA ASP A 574 5.14 10.29 2.58
C ASP A 574 3.76 10.73 3.13
N SER A 575 3.15 11.73 2.49
CA SER A 575 1.88 12.33 2.92
C SER A 575 0.70 11.35 2.93
N GLY A 576 0.72 10.33 2.08
CA GLY A 576 -0.31 9.30 1.98
C GLY A 576 -0.17 8.15 2.98
N VAL A 577 1.05 7.88 3.47
CA VAL A 577 1.34 6.72 4.34
C VAL A 577 0.46 6.67 5.59
N PRO A 578 0.23 7.75 6.37
CA PRO A 578 -0.62 7.68 7.56
C PRO A 578 -2.05 7.19 7.26
N LEU A 579 -2.64 7.69 6.16
CA LEU A 579 -4.00 7.31 5.77
C LEU A 579 -4.06 5.84 5.34
N LEU A 580 -3.17 5.42 4.44
CA LEU A 580 -3.14 4.07 3.90
C LEU A 580 -2.78 3.04 4.98
N ALA A 581 -1.77 3.33 5.82
CA ALA A 581 -1.38 2.46 6.92
C ALA A 581 -2.52 2.28 7.92
N PHE A 582 -3.24 3.36 8.26
CA PHE A 582 -4.42 3.26 9.13
C PHE A 582 -5.49 2.38 8.50
N LEU A 583 -5.83 2.64 7.24
CA LEU A 583 -6.83 1.88 6.50
C LEU A 583 -6.51 0.38 6.53
N PHE A 584 -5.29 -0.02 6.15
CA PHE A 584 -4.92 -1.43 6.11
C PHE A 584 -4.84 -2.05 7.51
N LEU A 585 -4.26 -1.37 8.50
CA LEU A 585 -4.17 -1.89 9.87
C LEU A 585 -5.54 -2.07 10.50
N VAL A 586 -6.45 -1.14 10.28
CA VAL A 586 -7.81 -1.23 10.81
C VAL A 586 -8.63 -2.26 10.04
N ALA A 587 -8.65 -2.18 8.71
CA ALA A 587 -9.44 -3.07 7.87
C ALA A 587 -9.03 -4.54 8.07
N LEU A 588 -7.73 -4.85 8.01
CA LEU A 588 -7.24 -6.21 8.16
C LEU A 588 -7.16 -6.66 9.63
N GLY A 589 -6.91 -5.74 10.57
CA GLY A 589 -6.80 -6.07 12.00
C GLY A 589 -8.14 -6.44 12.66
N VAL A 590 -9.27 -6.00 12.10
CA VAL A 590 -10.60 -6.30 12.64
C VAL A 590 -10.96 -7.79 12.48
N ASP A 591 -10.51 -8.42 11.41
CA ASP A 591 -10.91 -9.79 11.02
C ASP A 591 -10.55 -10.83 12.08
N TYR A 592 -9.38 -10.69 12.67
CA TYR A 592 -8.95 -11.58 13.73
C TYR A 592 -9.70 -11.32 15.04
N ASN A 593 -10.19 -10.09 15.28
CA ASN A 593 -10.94 -9.74 16.50
C ASN A 593 -12.28 -10.43 16.44
N ILE A 594 -12.89 -10.41 15.26
CA ILE A 594 -14.09 -11.15 14.93
C ILE A 594 -13.88 -12.66 15.20
N PHE A 595 -12.78 -13.26 14.75
CA PHE A 595 -12.54 -14.70 14.93
C PHE A 595 -12.38 -15.11 16.40
N LEU A 596 -11.53 -14.40 17.15
CA LEU A 596 -11.29 -14.68 18.58
C LEU A 596 -12.58 -14.50 19.38
N VAL A 597 -13.30 -13.40 19.18
CA VAL A 597 -14.49 -13.07 19.97
C VAL A 597 -15.67 -13.96 19.60
N THR A 598 -15.85 -14.31 18.33
CA THR A 598 -16.88 -15.26 17.92
C THR A 598 -16.63 -16.62 18.55
N ARG A 599 -15.38 -17.11 18.54
CA ARG A 599 -15.03 -18.37 19.22
C ARG A 599 -15.18 -18.28 20.73
N ALA A 600 -14.80 -17.16 21.34
CA ALA A 600 -14.99 -16.93 22.76
C ALA A 600 -16.47 -16.93 23.14
N ARG A 601 -17.35 -16.41 22.29
CA ARG A 601 -18.80 -16.45 22.48
C ARG A 601 -19.35 -17.86 22.39
N GLU A 602 -18.91 -18.65 21.40
CA GLU A 602 -19.28 -20.07 21.27
C GLU A 602 -18.91 -20.85 22.54
N GLU A 603 -17.66 -20.74 22.98
CA GLU A 603 -17.16 -21.47 24.14
C GLU A 603 -17.76 -20.96 25.47
N ALA A 604 -18.07 -19.66 25.55
CA ALA A 604 -18.66 -19.06 26.75
C ALA A 604 -20.11 -19.50 26.99
N ALA A 605 -20.85 -19.90 25.94
CA ALA A 605 -22.20 -20.43 26.10
C ALA A 605 -22.21 -21.75 26.90
N GLU A 606 -21.15 -22.56 26.80
CA GLU A 606 -21.04 -23.84 27.49
C GLU A 606 -20.17 -23.77 28.76
N HIS A 607 -19.13 -22.92 28.77
CA HIS A 607 -18.10 -22.91 29.82
C HIS A 607 -18.06 -21.60 30.63
N GLY A 608 -18.96 -20.66 30.35
CA GLY A 608 -18.99 -19.32 30.93
C GLY A 608 -17.91 -18.38 30.37
N SER A 609 -18.10 -17.07 30.55
CA SER A 609 -17.30 -16.01 29.92
C SER A 609 -15.78 -16.16 30.11
N ARG A 610 -15.35 -16.49 31.33
CA ARG A 610 -13.92 -16.57 31.68
C ARG A 610 -13.23 -17.76 31.03
N GLN A 611 -13.81 -18.95 31.17
CA GLN A 611 -13.22 -20.17 30.61
C GLN A 611 -13.41 -20.24 29.09
N GLY A 612 -14.52 -19.68 28.58
CA GLY A 612 -14.78 -19.53 27.16
C GLY A 612 -13.70 -18.72 26.44
N MET A 613 -13.29 -17.57 26.99
CA MET A 613 -12.19 -16.76 26.43
C MET A 613 -10.85 -17.52 26.41
N LEU A 614 -10.52 -18.25 27.48
CA LEU A 614 -9.25 -19.00 27.56
C LEU A 614 -9.22 -20.21 26.61
N ARG A 615 -10.34 -20.90 26.46
CA ARG A 615 -10.50 -22.00 25.49
C ARG A 615 -10.41 -21.47 24.07
N ALA A 616 -11.07 -20.36 23.78
CA ALA A 616 -10.96 -19.69 22.48
C ALA A 616 -9.52 -19.31 22.16
N LEU A 617 -8.81 -18.65 23.07
CA LEU A 617 -7.39 -18.29 22.89
C LEU A 617 -6.51 -19.53 22.63
N THR A 618 -6.76 -20.63 23.34
CA THR A 618 -6.02 -21.89 23.15
C THR A 618 -6.30 -22.50 21.77
N ALA A 619 -7.54 -22.44 21.30
CA ALA A 619 -7.99 -22.98 20.02
C ALA A 619 -7.48 -22.16 18.83
N THR A 620 -7.55 -20.84 18.93
CA THR A 620 -7.35 -19.92 17.80
C THR A 620 -5.98 -19.27 17.79
N GLY A 621 -5.27 -19.21 18.92
CA GLY A 621 -4.00 -18.47 19.05
C GLY A 621 -2.94 -18.90 18.03
N GLY A 622 -2.78 -20.21 17.78
CA GLY A 622 -1.79 -20.70 16.81
C GLY A 622 -2.11 -20.29 15.37
N VAL A 623 -3.38 -20.42 14.99
CA VAL A 623 -3.89 -20.09 13.66
C VAL A 623 -3.78 -18.59 13.41
N ILE A 624 -4.25 -17.79 14.37
CA ILE A 624 -4.21 -16.33 14.34
C ILE A 624 -2.77 -15.81 14.25
N THR A 625 -1.85 -16.34 15.05
CA THR A 625 -0.45 -15.88 15.01
C THR A 625 0.24 -16.26 13.71
N SER A 626 -0.01 -17.47 13.19
CA SER A 626 0.52 -17.85 11.87
C SER A 626 -0.03 -16.98 10.74
N ALA A 627 -1.33 -16.69 10.77
CA ALA A 627 -1.96 -15.76 9.83
C ALA A 627 -1.36 -14.35 9.92
N GLY A 628 -1.23 -13.81 11.14
CA GLY A 628 -0.65 -12.50 11.40
C GLY A 628 0.80 -12.36 10.92
N ILE A 629 1.65 -13.35 11.21
CA ILE A 629 3.05 -13.38 10.73
C ILE A 629 3.08 -13.45 9.21
N LEU A 630 2.19 -14.23 8.59
CA LEU A 630 2.12 -14.32 7.14
C LEU A 630 1.71 -12.99 6.52
N LEU A 631 0.65 -12.37 7.02
CA LEU A 631 0.18 -11.07 6.54
C LEU A 631 1.26 -10.00 6.70
N ALA A 632 1.91 -9.93 7.86
CA ALA A 632 3.01 -8.99 8.10
C ALA A 632 4.18 -9.19 7.13
N ALA A 633 4.56 -10.44 6.85
CA ALA A 633 5.63 -10.75 5.92
C ALA A 633 5.25 -10.39 4.47
N VAL A 634 4.01 -10.60 4.05
CA VAL A 634 3.54 -10.22 2.71
C VAL A 634 3.60 -8.69 2.53
N PHE A 635 3.15 -7.92 3.52
CA PHE A 635 3.28 -6.46 3.46
C PHE A 635 4.74 -5.99 3.51
N ALA A 636 5.62 -6.67 4.25
CA ALA A 636 7.04 -6.35 4.25
C ALA A 636 7.71 -6.52 2.87
N VAL A 637 7.14 -7.33 1.97
CA VAL A 637 7.65 -7.49 0.60
C VAL A 637 7.41 -6.24 -0.26
N LEU A 638 6.50 -5.33 0.12
CA LEU A 638 6.40 -4.03 -0.56
C LEU A 638 7.71 -3.23 -0.51
N GLY A 639 8.55 -3.45 0.51
CA GLY A 639 9.87 -2.83 0.58
C GLY A 639 10.91 -3.37 -0.41
N VAL A 640 10.54 -4.36 -1.24
CA VAL A 640 11.36 -4.79 -2.39
C VAL A 640 11.18 -3.85 -3.57
N LEU A 641 10.06 -3.13 -3.62
CA LEU A 641 9.82 -2.14 -4.67
C LEU A 641 10.70 -0.91 -4.43
N PRO A 642 11.17 -0.27 -5.49
CA PRO A 642 12.18 0.80 -5.42
C PRO A 642 11.65 2.14 -4.89
N LEU A 643 10.41 2.18 -4.39
CA LEU A 643 9.79 3.38 -3.85
C LEU A 643 9.77 3.38 -2.32
N VAL A 644 10.17 4.51 -1.74
CA VAL A 644 10.15 4.76 -0.29
C VAL A 644 8.73 4.67 0.26
N VAL A 645 7.71 5.22 -0.43
CA VAL A 645 6.31 5.16 0.02
C VAL A 645 5.83 3.71 0.24
N LEU A 646 6.21 2.78 -0.65
CA LEU A 646 5.82 1.37 -0.56
C LEU A 646 6.60 0.64 0.55
N ALA A 647 7.88 0.94 0.70
CA ALA A 647 8.70 0.44 1.81
C ALA A 647 8.18 0.94 3.17
N GLN A 648 7.81 2.22 3.26
CA GLN A 648 7.23 2.83 4.45
C GLN A 648 5.89 2.17 4.79
N LEU A 649 4.98 2.08 3.82
CA LEU A 649 3.68 1.43 3.98
C LEU A 649 3.82 -0.03 4.43
N GLY A 650 4.65 -0.81 3.73
CA GLY A 650 4.91 -2.21 4.06
C GLY A 650 5.48 -2.41 5.47
N THR A 651 6.39 -1.54 5.88
CA THR A 651 7.02 -1.58 7.20
C THR A 651 6.05 -1.22 8.32
N VAL A 652 5.28 -0.14 8.17
CA VAL A 652 4.27 0.28 9.16
C VAL A 652 3.19 -0.80 9.30
N ILE A 653 2.72 -1.37 8.19
CA ILE A 653 1.71 -2.43 8.25
C ILE A 653 2.29 -3.70 8.89
N CYS A 654 3.52 -4.10 8.51
CA CYS A 654 4.19 -5.25 9.11
C CYS A 654 4.30 -5.14 10.63
N ILE A 655 4.82 -4.01 11.14
CA ILE A 655 4.94 -3.77 12.58
C ILE A 655 3.57 -3.76 13.25
N GLY A 656 2.59 -3.07 12.67
CA GLY A 656 1.27 -2.95 13.26
C GLY A 656 0.51 -4.28 13.31
N VAL A 657 0.59 -5.10 12.26
CA VAL A 657 0.01 -6.45 12.24
C VAL A 657 0.70 -7.36 13.27
N LEU A 658 2.02 -7.30 13.40
CA LEU A 658 2.75 -8.09 14.41
C LEU A 658 2.39 -7.66 15.84
N LEU A 659 2.31 -6.35 16.10
CA LEU A 659 1.88 -5.81 17.39
C LEU A 659 0.43 -6.20 17.71
N ASP A 660 -0.48 -6.07 16.74
CA ASP A 660 -1.87 -6.47 16.92
C ASP A 660 -1.96 -7.97 17.25
N THR A 661 -1.32 -8.82 16.45
CA THR A 661 -1.49 -10.27 16.54
C THR A 661 -0.74 -10.89 17.73
N LEU A 662 0.48 -10.44 18.03
CA LEU A 662 1.32 -11.01 19.08
C LEU A 662 1.14 -10.36 20.45
N VAL A 663 0.78 -9.08 20.49
CA VAL A 663 0.71 -8.32 21.75
C VAL A 663 -0.74 -8.03 22.12
N VAL A 664 -1.49 -7.36 21.24
CA VAL A 664 -2.83 -6.92 21.58
C VAL A 664 -3.81 -8.09 21.67
N ARG A 665 -3.85 -8.92 20.65
CA ARG A 665 -4.85 -9.96 20.48
C ARG A 665 -4.66 -11.16 21.39
N THR A 666 -3.41 -11.56 21.63
CA THR A 666 -3.12 -12.74 22.45
C THR A 666 -2.97 -12.41 23.93
N VAL A 667 -2.69 -11.15 24.27
CA VAL A 667 -2.48 -10.70 25.65
C VAL A 667 -3.51 -9.65 26.09
N LEU A 668 -3.55 -8.48 25.44
CA LEU A 668 -4.37 -7.35 25.90
C LEU A 668 -5.88 -7.65 25.84
N VAL A 669 -6.39 -8.17 24.72
CA VAL A 669 -7.82 -8.45 24.52
C VAL A 669 -8.33 -9.51 25.50
N PRO A 670 -7.68 -10.68 25.66
CA PRO A 670 -8.04 -11.63 26.71
C PRO A 670 -7.92 -11.03 28.11
N ALA A 671 -6.89 -10.24 28.40
CA ALA A 671 -6.72 -9.61 29.71
C ALA A 671 -7.87 -8.64 30.01
N LEU A 672 -8.29 -7.81 29.05
CA LEU A 672 -9.44 -6.91 29.15
C LEU A 672 -10.76 -7.67 29.34
N ALA A 673 -10.97 -8.74 28.58
CA ALA A 673 -12.16 -9.58 28.74
C ALA A 673 -12.20 -10.24 30.12
N LEU A 674 -11.05 -10.68 30.65
CA LEU A 674 -10.93 -11.29 31.97
C LEU A 674 -11.06 -10.29 33.13
N THR A 675 -10.64 -9.03 32.96
CA THR A 675 -10.86 -7.98 33.97
C THR A 675 -12.30 -7.50 34.01
N LEU A 676 -12.95 -7.36 32.85
CA LEU A 676 -14.33 -6.87 32.75
C LEU A 676 -15.38 -7.96 32.99
N GLY A 677 -15.03 -9.23 32.79
CA GLY A 677 -15.95 -10.35 32.94
C GLY A 677 -17.18 -10.20 32.05
N ASP A 678 -18.38 -10.38 32.62
CA ASP A 678 -19.64 -10.31 31.87
C ASP A 678 -19.96 -8.91 31.32
N ARG A 679 -19.34 -7.86 31.86
CA ARG A 679 -19.52 -6.49 31.33
C ARG A 679 -18.94 -6.33 29.93
N PHE A 680 -17.97 -7.16 29.55
CA PHE A 680 -17.41 -7.17 28.20
C PHE A 680 -18.49 -7.40 27.13
N TRP A 681 -19.52 -8.18 27.47
CA TRP A 681 -20.61 -8.55 26.56
C TRP A 681 -21.85 -7.66 26.66
N TRP A 682 -21.84 -6.65 27.54
CA TRP A 682 -22.99 -5.80 27.80
C TRP A 682 -23.52 -5.12 26.51
N PRO A 683 -24.84 -5.08 26.27
CA PRO A 683 -25.97 -5.42 27.16
C PRO A 683 -26.34 -6.90 27.21
N ARG A 684 -25.72 -7.74 26.38
CA ARG A 684 -26.02 -9.16 26.32
C ARG A 684 -25.33 -9.87 27.49
N LYS A 685 -26.08 -10.68 28.24
CA LYS A 685 -25.49 -11.59 29.24
C LYS A 685 -25.15 -12.90 28.51
N VAL A 686 -23.89 -13.32 28.57
CA VAL A 686 -23.42 -14.60 28.01
C VAL A 686 -23.51 -15.71 29.08
N SER A 687 -24.02 -15.42 30.27
CA SER A 687 -24.34 -16.42 31.28
C SER A 687 -25.66 -17.13 30.99
N ALA A 688 -25.66 -18.46 31.13
CA ALA A 688 -26.84 -19.23 31.47
C ALA A 688 -27.39 -18.82 32.85
#